data_AF-A0A0D2A897-F1
#
_entry.id   AF-A0A0D2A897-F1
#
_cell.length_a   1.000
_cell.length_b   1.000
_cell.length_c   1.000
_cell.angle_alpha   90.00
_cell.angle_beta   90.00
_cell.angle_gamma   90.00
#
_symmetry.space_group_name_H-M   'P 1'
#
loop_
_entity.id
_entity.type
_entity.pdbx_description
1 polymer ?
#
loop_
_entity_poly.entity_id
_entity_poly.type
_entity_poly.pdbx_seq_one_letter_code
_entity_poly.pdbx_strand_id
1 'polypeptide(L)'
;MNDDGWYSSFVSRANPTVISKSPSQRRKTINEDIRTDVAPVEALFKPVVDKIRQQEPPKATVARRAKSYSDFYDVVRAHIKKENKLEKERERKKHRRKQVKNDLEFGSWYHGLQNDLLDASQEEYRLYRDQLHLAEEHLESLLNGTNAVLQLLINLSNNFREVETQTTSFQAQCEDLLSDQNRTIMLANGIAENLQFYTYLEPMTRRLNAPGAGRLVGGREFSDMLSNLDTCLEYMQAHPKHRESASYRSRYRLLLTRALTLIRNHFANSLKDVVADVTKRIAERQLNETTQSALLYAKFRVPAPEMKAIGLEIQKRAILPEGAEPGSEAEYQSLMNELYQSYGAARGKLLRPIINKNMSEIAASPNTSKDLVSFARSSISFIRGICSDEYDLWGEWFASDAALYSFLEEMMDPFYDQLRPRIIHETQIQKLCELCTLIQTRYMDDEDEDEPNSPGPPKLDFGHLIAPALEDAQSRLVFLTLTTLRNDIEYYKPKPNDLDYPTRSSRAPQSGSRANGPVLSGRKSTNGPFSKTASIADEDNPDRDLILASSLSDCYPTLPKAVWLLSRIYRLVHSSVFDDLAHQIVHQTTLSLHHASTLISKQASPTDAQLFLIKHLLTLKQQIVAFDIEFVSPDVQFDFSSVTNTFWELRSRGGLFNPLNLVRLVGGSLIPKVVTNMLDAKAELDGRLRTVINDFVDSFAERMTKPLQSRVKDARAATLEVRKSLEKDVPFLRKKLEEYITDRRTKETLVAAVMDKVVEIYEDWYDEWNKGSVGAGNAGRKGKGREDEVWGPGAFGEWATGVFDVGRLSFLDDEDADGESRRNSDVSSL
;
A
#
# COMPACT_ATOMS: atom_id res chain seq x y z
N MET A 1 -32.06 4.80 11.80
CA MET A 1 -31.64 5.33 13.12
C MET A 1 -31.32 6.79 12.89
N ASN A 2 -32.08 7.67 13.53
CA ASN A 2 -32.28 9.06 13.12
C ASN A 2 -31.08 9.96 13.48
N ASP A 3 -30.58 10.71 12.48
CA ASP A 3 -29.54 11.75 12.58
C ASP A 3 -30.12 13.12 13.03
N ASP A 4 -30.84 13.15 14.16
CA ASP A 4 -31.41 14.40 14.70
C ASP A 4 -30.46 15.17 15.64
N GLY A 5 -29.17 14.83 15.65
CA GLY A 5 -28.18 15.49 16.52
C GLY A 5 -27.84 16.93 16.11
N TRP A 6 -27.87 17.22 14.80
CA TRP A 6 -27.34 18.47 14.24
C TRP A 6 -28.20 19.70 14.52
N TYR A 7 -29.51 19.52 14.72
CA TYR A 7 -30.45 20.62 14.91
C TYR A 7 -30.36 21.26 16.31
N SER A 8 -29.81 20.54 17.29
CA SER A 8 -29.90 20.89 18.72
C SER A 8 -28.84 21.89 19.23
N SER A 9 -27.77 22.13 18.47
CA SER A 9 -26.65 22.99 18.87
C SER A 9 -26.85 24.48 18.59
N PHE A 10 -27.92 24.85 17.88
CA PHE A 10 -28.17 26.22 17.42
C PHE A 10 -29.28 26.98 18.17
N VAL A 11 -29.94 26.37 19.17
CA VAL A 11 -31.03 27.02 19.92
C VAL A 11 -30.57 27.45 21.31
N SER A 12 -30.40 28.76 21.50
CA SER A 12 -30.30 29.36 22.83
C SER A 12 -31.60 29.12 23.62
N ARG A 13 -31.53 28.38 24.73
CA ARG A 13 -32.62 28.31 25.73
C ARG A 13 -32.85 29.71 26.31
N ALA A 14 -33.94 30.35 25.89
CA ALA A 14 -34.45 31.55 26.56
C ALA A 14 -35.19 31.16 27.85
N ASN A 15 -34.77 31.73 28.98
CA ASN A 15 -35.48 31.63 30.26
C ASN A 15 -36.83 32.37 30.21
N PRO A 16 -37.83 31.94 31.00
CA PRO A 16 -39.18 32.48 30.92
C PRO A 16 -39.29 33.78 31.71
N THR A 17 -39.62 34.88 31.04
CA THR A 17 -40.07 36.11 31.71
C THR A 17 -41.60 36.17 31.69
N VAL A 18 -42.13 36.13 32.91
CA VAL A 18 -43.49 36.48 33.30
C VAL A 18 -43.78 37.95 32.92
N ILE A 19 -45.01 38.29 32.52
CA ILE A 19 -45.82 39.42 33.07
C ILE A 19 -47.17 39.62 32.32
N SER A 20 -48.23 39.45 33.12
CA SER A 20 -49.50 40.19 33.27
C SER A 20 -50.52 40.45 32.13
N LYS A 21 -51.78 40.38 32.57
CA LYS A 21 -53.08 40.52 31.90
C LYS A 21 -53.44 41.98 31.51
N SER A 22 -54.08 42.12 30.33
CA SER A 22 -55.26 42.96 29.91
C SER A 22 -55.34 44.47 30.27
N PRO A 23 -56.17 45.35 29.62
CA PRO A 23 -57.33 45.05 28.74
C PRO A 23 -57.54 45.94 27.48
N SER A 24 -58.39 45.43 26.58
CA SER A 24 -59.37 46.11 25.69
C SER A 24 -59.14 47.57 25.24
N GLN A 25 -59.06 47.79 23.91
CA GLN A 25 -60.00 48.67 23.20
C GLN A 25 -60.01 48.49 21.66
N ARG A 26 -61.23 48.46 21.12
CA ARG A 26 -61.68 48.51 19.71
C ARG A 26 -60.97 49.56 18.85
N ARG A 27 -60.56 49.17 17.63
CA ARG A 27 -60.57 50.01 16.41
C ARG A 27 -60.63 49.07 15.18
N LYS A 28 -61.76 49.06 14.49
CA LYS A 28 -62.11 49.85 13.28
C LYS A 28 -61.74 49.12 11.99
N THR A 29 -62.79 48.54 11.42
CA THR A 29 -62.91 47.90 10.11
C THR A 29 -62.78 48.93 8.99
N ILE A 30 -62.05 48.56 7.93
CA ILE A 30 -62.11 49.15 6.60
C ILE A 30 -62.52 48.01 5.67
N ASN A 31 -63.68 48.12 5.05
CA ASN A 31 -64.01 47.56 3.74
C ASN A 31 -65.27 48.29 3.30
N GLU A 32 -65.03 49.39 2.58
CA GLU A 32 -65.98 50.00 1.67
C GLU A 32 -66.15 49.11 0.43
N ASP A 33 -67.29 49.32 -0.23
CA ASP A 33 -67.66 48.81 -1.54
C ASP A 33 -68.12 47.35 -1.61
N ILE A 34 -69.42 47.15 -1.39
CA ILE A 34 -70.36 46.60 -2.39
C ILE A 34 -71.76 47.15 -2.04
N ARG A 35 -72.28 48.04 -2.89
CA ARG A 35 -73.68 48.46 -2.90
C ARG A 35 -74.52 47.40 -3.59
N THR A 36 -75.53 46.87 -2.92
CA THR A 36 -76.71 46.30 -3.57
C THR A 36 -77.96 46.83 -2.86
N ASP A 37 -78.69 47.68 -3.58
CA ASP A 37 -79.97 48.26 -3.19
C ASP A 37 -81.06 47.20 -3.26
N VAL A 38 -81.65 46.84 -2.12
CA VAL A 38 -82.98 46.24 -2.07
C VAL A 38 -83.80 46.99 -1.02
N ALA A 39 -84.73 47.81 -1.51
CA ALA A 39 -85.68 48.58 -0.71
C ALA A 39 -86.72 47.66 -0.03
N PRO A 40 -87.13 47.94 1.22
CA PRO A 40 -88.28 47.30 1.84
C PRO A 40 -89.57 47.98 1.39
N VAL A 41 -90.46 47.24 0.74
CA VAL A 41 -91.82 47.70 0.44
C VAL A 41 -92.69 47.55 1.69
N GLU A 42 -92.72 48.60 2.52
CA GLU A 42 -93.86 48.89 3.39
C GLU A 42 -94.97 49.52 2.54
N ALA A 43 -95.99 48.73 2.20
CA ALA A 43 -97.18 49.24 1.53
C ALA A 43 -98.37 49.29 2.50
N LEU A 44 -98.59 50.51 2.97
CA LEU A 44 -99.82 51.09 3.46
C LEU A 44 -101.07 50.58 2.72
N PHE A 45 -102.01 49.98 3.45
CA PHE A 45 -103.43 50.03 3.11
C PHE A 45 -104.20 50.64 4.28
N LYS A 46 -104.49 51.94 4.17
CA LYS A 46 -105.60 52.59 4.86
C LYS A 46 -106.82 52.50 3.93
N PRO A 47 -107.92 51.83 4.31
CA PRO A 47 -109.21 52.12 3.71
C PRO A 47 -109.73 53.41 4.34
N VAL A 48 -109.99 54.41 3.49
CA VAL A 48 -110.78 55.58 3.82
C VAL A 48 -112.21 55.13 4.11
N VAL A 49 -112.76 55.76 5.15
CA VAL A 49 -114.10 55.59 5.70
C VAL A 49 -115.18 55.85 4.65
N ASP A 50 -115.95 54.81 4.30
CA ASP A 50 -117.32 54.99 3.83
C ASP A 50 -118.30 54.70 4.97
N LYS A 51 -119.08 55.74 5.32
CA LYS A 51 -120.11 55.72 6.35
C LYS A 51 -121.29 54.88 5.88
N ILE A 52 -121.33 53.61 6.28
CA ILE A 52 -122.57 52.81 6.27
C ILE A 52 -122.93 52.45 7.72
N ARG A 53 -124.20 52.68 8.05
CA ARG A 53 -124.78 52.65 9.41
C ARG A 53 -124.51 51.33 10.15
N GLN A 54 -123.81 51.48 11.28
CA GLN A 54 -123.80 50.68 12.50
C GLN A 54 -124.93 49.64 12.66
N GLN A 55 -124.54 48.37 12.71
CA GLN A 55 -124.96 47.46 13.79
C GLN A 55 -123.70 46.84 14.37
N GLU A 56 -123.06 47.55 15.31
CA GLU A 56 -121.98 46.97 16.11
C GLU A 56 -122.56 45.79 16.91
N PRO A 57 -121.91 44.61 16.93
CA PRO A 57 -122.27 43.54 17.84
C PRO A 57 -122.14 44.05 19.30
N PRO A 58 -122.97 43.59 20.24
CA PRO A 58 -123.00 44.13 21.60
C PRO A 58 -121.62 44.05 22.26
N LYS A 59 -121.13 45.19 22.77
CA LYS A 59 -119.84 45.28 23.46
C LYS A 59 -119.78 44.30 24.64
N ALA A 60 -118.82 43.38 24.60
CA ALA A 60 -118.60 42.37 25.63
C ALA A 60 -118.35 43.00 27.01
N THR A 61 -119.04 42.52 28.04
CA THR A 61 -118.86 43.01 29.41
C THR A 61 -117.75 42.20 30.08
N VAL A 62 -116.58 42.81 30.32
CA VAL A 62 -115.42 42.11 30.88
C VAL A 62 -115.48 42.14 32.41
N ALA A 63 -115.42 40.98 33.07
CA ALA A 63 -115.31 40.88 34.53
C ALA A 63 -113.87 41.12 35.00
N ARG A 64 -113.67 41.63 36.23
CA ARG A 64 -112.32 41.74 36.82
C ARG A 64 -111.71 40.35 37.03
N ARG A 65 -110.39 40.20 36.89
CA ARG A 65 -109.68 38.93 37.14
C ARG A 65 -109.69 38.60 38.64
N ALA A 66 -110.03 37.36 39.00
CA ALA A 66 -110.00 36.88 40.39
C ALA A 66 -108.55 36.73 40.88
N LYS A 67 -108.28 37.11 42.14
CA LYS A 67 -106.93 37.06 42.76
C LYS A 67 -106.62 35.72 43.46
N SER A 68 -107.63 34.89 43.68
CA SER A 68 -107.56 33.58 44.35
C SER A 68 -108.71 32.69 43.87
N TYR A 69 -108.58 31.37 43.99
CA TYR A 69 -109.65 30.42 43.66
C TYR A 69 -110.92 30.67 44.50
N SER A 70 -110.78 31.16 45.74
CA SER A 70 -111.93 31.57 46.56
C SER A 70 -112.59 32.88 46.08
N ASP A 71 -111.85 33.81 45.48
CA ASP A 71 -112.36 35.08 44.91
C ASP A 71 -113.07 34.87 43.56
N PHE A 72 -112.88 33.70 42.92
CA PHE A 72 -113.54 33.37 41.64
C PHE A 72 -115.07 33.33 41.76
N TYR A 73 -115.60 32.66 42.78
CA TYR A 73 -117.04 32.54 42.98
C TYR A 73 -117.71 33.89 43.30
N ASP A 74 -117.00 34.81 43.94
CA ASP A 74 -117.49 36.15 44.24
C ASP A 74 -117.53 37.02 42.98
N VAL A 75 -116.50 36.94 42.11
CA VAL A 75 -116.48 37.62 40.81
C VAL A 75 -117.61 37.11 39.89
N VAL A 76 -117.83 35.79 39.82
CA VAL A 76 -118.90 35.19 39.01
C VAL A 76 -120.28 35.61 39.51
N ARG A 77 -120.54 35.54 40.82
CA ARG A 77 -121.82 36.01 41.41
C ARG A 77 -122.07 37.49 41.13
N ALA A 78 -121.04 38.33 41.21
CA ALA A 78 -121.15 39.74 40.89
C ALA A 78 -121.47 40.00 39.42
N HIS A 79 -120.89 39.23 38.48
CA HIS A 79 -121.16 39.35 37.04
C HIS A 79 -122.58 38.94 36.69
N ILE A 80 -123.05 37.80 37.20
CA ILE A 80 -124.41 37.30 36.97
C ILE A 80 -125.45 38.29 37.51
N LYS A 81 -125.20 38.89 38.68
CA LYS A 81 -126.10 39.92 39.24
C LYS A 81 -126.16 41.17 38.36
N LYS A 82 -125.08 41.50 37.63
CA LYS A 82 -125.02 42.62 36.70
C LYS A 82 -125.79 42.34 35.39
N GLU A 83 -125.65 41.14 34.82
CA GLU A 83 -126.40 40.74 33.62
C GLU A 83 -127.91 40.66 33.89
N ASN A 84 -128.33 40.03 34.98
CA ASN A 84 -129.76 39.92 35.33
C ASN A 84 -130.42 41.30 35.53
N LYS A 85 -129.66 42.33 35.93
CA LYS A 85 -130.15 43.70 36.06
C LYS A 85 -130.34 44.36 34.69
N LEU A 86 -129.43 44.12 33.74
CA LEU A 86 -129.51 44.63 32.36
C LEU A 86 -130.63 43.97 31.56
N GLU A 87 -130.88 42.68 31.78
CA GLU A 87 -131.96 41.94 31.10
C GLU A 87 -133.35 42.41 31.58
N LYS A 88 -133.53 42.66 32.88
CA LYS A 88 -134.76 43.28 33.42
C LYS A 88 -135.02 44.70 32.87
N GLU A 89 -133.97 45.46 32.54
CA GLU A 89 -134.12 46.77 31.89
C GLU A 89 -134.49 46.66 30.40
N ARG A 90 -134.01 45.63 29.68
CA ARG A 90 -134.35 45.36 28.27
C ARG A 90 -135.81 44.92 28.11
N GLU A 91 -136.29 44.03 28.98
CA GLU A 91 -137.69 43.58 28.99
C GLU A 91 -138.66 44.74 29.29
N ARG A 92 -138.32 45.63 30.24
CA ARG A 92 -139.10 46.86 30.51
C ARG A 92 -139.16 47.83 29.31
N LYS A 93 -138.16 47.84 28.42
CA LYS A 93 -138.16 48.66 27.18
C LYS A 93 -138.98 48.03 26.05
N LYS A 94 -139.06 46.70 25.95
CA LYS A 94 -139.81 45.98 24.90
C LYS A 94 -141.32 46.11 25.07
N HIS A 95 -141.83 46.21 26.31
CA HIS A 95 -143.26 46.42 26.60
C HIS A 95 -143.79 47.84 26.34
N ARG A 96 -142.94 48.85 26.14
CA ARG A 96 -143.40 50.22 25.77
C ARG A 96 -143.76 50.40 24.29
N ARG A 97 -143.53 49.39 23.44
CA ARG A 97 -143.75 49.41 21.98
C ARG A 97 -145.09 48.75 21.56
N LYS A 98 -146.18 49.06 22.27
CA LYS A 98 -147.55 48.71 21.87
C LYS A 98 -148.46 49.91 22.00
N GLN A 99 -148.50 50.73 20.96
CA GLN A 99 -149.67 51.52 20.54
C GLN A 99 -149.34 52.12 19.16
N VAL A 100 -149.70 51.37 18.11
CA VAL A 100 -149.80 51.86 16.72
C VAL A 100 -151.00 52.79 16.67
N LYS A 101 -150.83 53.98 16.08
CA LYS A 101 -151.87 55.02 16.07
C LYS A 101 -152.24 55.48 14.65
N ASN A 102 -151.72 54.89 13.57
CA ASN A 102 -151.99 55.37 12.20
C ASN A 102 -151.98 54.28 11.10
N ASP A 103 -152.86 54.43 10.09
CA ASP A 103 -153.15 53.41 9.06
C ASP A 103 -152.01 53.14 8.04
N LEU A 104 -151.09 54.10 7.86
CA LEU A 104 -149.90 53.92 6.99
C LEU A 104 -148.93 52.85 7.53
N GLU A 105 -148.95 52.55 8.83
CA GLU A 105 -148.11 51.50 9.42
C GLU A 105 -148.65 50.09 9.15
N PHE A 106 -149.92 49.93 8.72
CA PHE A 106 -150.48 48.60 8.43
C PHE A 106 -150.07 48.06 7.04
N GLY A 107 -150.01 48.92 6.02
CA GLY A 107 -149.67 48.51 4.65
C GLY A 107 -148.22 48.05 4.47
N SER A 108 -147.28 48.67 5.21
CA SER A 108 -145.87 48.26 5.18
C SER A 108 -145.65 46.88 5.82
N TRP A 109 -146.47 46.52 6.80
CA TRP A 109 -146.41 45.20 7.44
C TRP A 109 -146.83 44.08 6.49
N TYR A 110 -147.87 44.28 5.67
CA TYR A 110 -148.36 43.25 4.75
C TYR A 110 -147.39 42.92 3.60
N HIS A 111 -146.75 43.94 3.01
CA HIS A 111 -145.80 43.73 1.91
C HIS A 111 -144.53 42.96 2.29
N GLY A 112 -144.09 43.08 3.56
CA GLY A 112 -142.95 42.31 4.06
C GLY A 112 -143.20 40.79 3.97
N LEU A 113 -144.41 40.36 4.34
CA LEU A 113 -144.76 38.94 4.38
C LEU A 113 -144.74 38.26 2.99
N GLN A 114 -145.02 39.01 1.91
CA GLN A 114 -145.04 38.45 0.55
C GLN A 114 -143.63 38.20 0.01
N ASN A 115 -142.67 39.08 0.31
CA ASN A 115 -141.28 38.91 -0.15
C ASN A 115 -140.62 37.70 0.51
N ASP A 116 -140.93 37.45 1.77
CA ASP A 116 -140.39 36.31 2.53
C ASP A 116 -140.75 34.95 1.88
N LEU A 117 -141.90 34.84 1.22
CA LEU A 117 -142.33 33.59 0.57
C LEU A 117 -141.58 33.31 -0.74
N LEU A 118 -141.22 34.34 -1.51
CA LEU A 118 -140.52 34.18 -2.80
C LEU A 118 -139.07 33.74 -2.58
N ASP A 119 -138.40 34.33 -1.59
CA ASP A 119 -137.01 34.00 -1.24
C ASP A 119 -136.85 32.53 -0.83
N ALA A 120 -137.84 31.95 -0.14
CA ALA A 120 -137.82 30.54 0.24
C ALA A 120 -137.82 29.56 -0.96
N SER A 121 -138.37 29.95 -2.11
CA SER A 121 -138.50 29.05 -3.28
C SER A 121 -137.25 28.97 -4.15
N GLN A 122 -136.37 29.98 -4.12
CA GLN A 122 -135.21 30.11 -5.01
C GLN A 122 -133.87 29.79 -4.36
N GLU A 123 -133.89 29.39 -3.09
CA GLU A 123 -132.68 29.21 -2.27
C GLU A 123 -131.80 28.05 -2.76
N GLU A 124 -132.39 26.92 -3.15
CA GLU A 124 -131.64 25.70 -3.52
C GLU A 124 -130.79 25.85 -4.80
N TYR A 125 -131.33 26.48 -5.85
CA TYR A 125 -130.60 26.67 -7.12
C TYR A 125 -129.47 27.71 -6.99
N ARG A 126 -129.67 28.73 -6.15
CA ARG A 126 -128.60 29.69 -5.83
C ARG A 126 -127.45 28.99 -5.12
N LEU A 127 -127.79 28.10 -4.17
CA LEU A 127 -126.81 27.33 -3.41
C LEU A 127 -125.95 26.41 -4.31
N TYR A 128 -126.55 25.73 -5.29
CA TYR A 128 -125.79 24.88 -6.23
C TYR A 128 -124.89 25.67 -7.20
N ARG A 129 -125.37 26.82 -7.70
CA ARG A 129 -124.55 27.71 -8.54
C ARG A 129 -123.36 28.26 -7.76
N ASP A 130 -123.59 28.65 -6.52
CA ASP A 130 -122.55 29.18 -5.65
C ASP A 130 -121.50 28.08 -5.34
N GLN A 131 -121.90 26.81 -5.21
CA GLN A 131 -120.97 25.68 -5.09
C GLN A 131 -120.08 25.47 -6.32
N LEU A 132 -120.63 25.58 -7.54
CA LEU A 132 -119.86 25.43 -8.78
C LEU A 132 -118.85 26.56 -8.98
N HIS A 133 -119.24 27.81 -8.70
CA HIS A 133 -118.30 28.94 -8.74
C HIS A 133 -117.18 28.77 -7.72
N LEU A 134 -117.50 28.28 -6.51
CA LEU A 134 -116.49 28.02 -5.48
C LEU A 134 -115.51 26.92 -5.94
N ALA A 135 -115.99 25.89 -6.64
CA ALA A 135 -115.13 24.84 -7.19
C ALA A 135 -114.24 25.34 -8.34
N GLU A 136 -114.75 26.21 -9.22
CA GLU A 136 -113.99 26.83 -10.30
C GLU A 136 -112.88 27.75 -9.76
N GLU A 137 -113.23 28.65 -8.83
CA GLU A 137 -112.27 29.52 -8.16
C GLU A 137 -111.20 28.70 -7.41
N HIS A 138 -111.58 27.58 -6.81
CA HIS A 138 -110.63 26.68 -6.15
C HIS A 138 -109.67 26.01 -7.13
N LEU A 139 -110.15 25.54 -8.29
CA LEU A 139 -109.30 24.94 -9.32
C LEU A 139 -108.37 25.97 -9.97
N GLU A 140 -108.85 27.19 -10.22
CA GLU A 140 -108.03 28.28 -10.75
C GLU A 140 -106.98 28.74 -9.73
N SER A 141 -107.34 28.80 -8.45
CA SER A 141 -106.40 29.04 -7.35
C SER A 141 -105.33 27.93 -7.28
N LEU A 142 -105.72 26.67 -7.41
CA LEU A 142 -104.79 25.54 -7.41
C LEU A 142 -103.85 25.61 -8.62
N LEU A 143 -104.36 25.90 -9.81
CA LEU A 143 -103.56 26.02 -11.03
C LEU A 143 -102.56 27.18 -10.93
N ASN A 144 -103.00 28.35 -10.47
CA ASN A 144 -102.11 29.48 -10.19
C ASN A 144 -101.08 29.14 -9.11
N GLY A 145 -101.48 28.41 -8.07
CA GLY A 145 -100.57 27.88 -7.05
C GLY A 145 -99.51 26.96 -7.63
N THR A 146 -99.88 26.01 -8.49
CA THR A 146 -98.93 25.09 -9.12
C THR A 146 -97.97 25.79 -10.08
N ASN A 147 -98.45 26.78 -10.84
CA ASN A 147 -97.60 27.60 -11.71
C ASN A 147 -96.63 28.46 -10.90
N ALA A 148 -97.08 29.05 -9.79
CA ALA A 148 -96.20 29.79 -8.89
C ALA A 148 -95.13 28.89 -8.27
N VAL A 149 -95.49 27.66 -7.88
CA VAL A 149 -94.55 26.65 -7.36
C VAL A 149 -93.54 26.24 -8.44
N LEU A 150 -93.97 26.03 -9.68
CA LEU A 150 -93.08 25.71 -10.79
C LEU A 150 -92.10 26.86 -11.09
N GLN A 151 -92.57 28.10 -11.10
CA GLN A 151 -91.69 29.26 -11.28
C GLN A 151 -90.68 29.37 -10.13
N LEU A 152 -91.11 29.11 -8.89
CA LEU A 152 -90.21 29.08 -7.74
C LEU A 152 -89.17 27.97 -7.87
N LEU A 153 -89.57 26.78 -8.35
CA LEU A 153 -88.66 25.67 -8.58
C LEU A 153 -87.64 25.97 -9.70
N ILE A 154 -88.06 26.63 -10.78
CA ILE A 154 -87.17 27.06 -11.87
C ILE A 154 -86.16 28.09 -11.35
N ASN A 155 -86.64 29.09 -10.60
CA ASN A 155 -85.76 30.09 -9.98
C ASN A 155 -84.78 29.44 -9.01
N LEU A 156 -85.25 28.49 -8.19
CA LEU A 156 -84.42 27.75 -7.25
C LEU A 156 -83.35 26.92 -8.00
N SER A 157 -83.72 26.24 -9.08
CA SER A 157 -82.77 25.48 -9.91
C SER A 157 -81.72 26.39 -10.56
N ASN A 158 -82.11 27.58 -11.01
CA ASN A 158 -81.17 28.54 -11.58
C ASN A 158 -80.22 29.09 -10.52
N ASN A 159 -80.74 29.44 -9.35
CA ASN A 159 -79.92 29.87 -8.21
C ASN A 159 -78.95 28.77 -7.76
N PHE A 160 -79.38 27.50 -7.73
CA PHE A 160 -78.48 26.39 -7.42
C PHE A 160 -77.37 26.23 -8.45
N ARG A 161 -77.68 26.35 -9.75
CA ARG A 161 -76.65 26.32 -10.80
C ARG A 161 -75.68 27.49 -10.67
N GLU A 162 -76.17 28.70 -10.38
CA GLU A 162 -75.31 29.86 -10.17
C GLU A 162 -74.39 29.64 -8.97
N VAL A 163 -74.93 29.19 -7.84
CA VAL A 163 -74.13 28.85 -6.65
C VAL A 163 -73.14 27.73 -6.94
N GLU A 164 -73.49 26.71 -7.73
CA GLU A 164 -72.57 25.64 -8.12
C GLU A 164 -71.41 26.19 -8.99
N THR A 165 -71.71 27.06 -9.96
CA THR A 165 -70.66 27.71 -10.78
C THR A 165 -69.77 28.64 -9.95
N GLN A 166 -70.36 29.39 -9.01
CA GLN A 166 -69.61 30.25 -8.10
C GLN A 166 -68.75 29.42 -7.14
N THR A 167 -69.28 28.33 -6.57
CA THR A 167 -68.58 27.44 -5.63
C THR A 167 -67.45 26.70 -6.32
N THR A 168 -67.65 26.20 -7.54
CA THR A 168 -66.58 25.56 -8.33
C THR A 168 -65.50 26.56 -8.73
N SER A 169 -65.87 27.79 -9.11
CA SER A 169 -64.89 28.86 -9.38
C SER A 169 -64.10 29.26 -8.13
N PHE A 170 -64.76 29.34 -6.98
CA PHE A 170 -64.13 29.65 -5.70
C PHE A 170 -63.22 28.51 -5.25
N GLN A 171 -63.66 27.26 -5.38
CA GLN A 171 -62.85 26.09 -5.10
C GLN A 171 -61.59 26.07 -5.98
N ALA A 172 -61.71 26.34 -7.29
CA ALA A 172 -60.56 26.43 -8.18
C ALA A 172 -59.58 27.55 -7.77
N GLN A 173 -60.09 28.72 -7.35
CA GLN A 173 -59.25 29.80 -6.83
C GLN A 173 -58.56 29.42 -5.50
N CYS A 174 -59.25 28.71 -4.61
CA CYS A 174 -58.65 28.23 -3.36
C CYS A 174 -57.59 27.14 -3.61
N GLU A 175 -57.83 26.23 -4.54
CA GLU A 175 -56.87 25.20 -4.94
C GLU A 175 -55.62 25.84 -5.57
N ASP A 176 -55.80 26.85 -6.45
CA ASP A 176 -54.70 27.61 -7.03
C ASP A 176 -53.90 28.36 -5.93
N LEU A 177 -54.60 29.04 -5.01
CA LEU A 177 -53.97 29.75 -3.89
C LEU A 177 -53.23 28.80 -2.93
N LEU A 178 -53.79 27.61 -2.65
CA LEU A 178 -53.12 26.58 -1.86
C LEU A 178 -51.90 26.03 -2.58
N SER A 179 -51.98 25.86 -3.91
CA SER A 179 -50.83 25.44 -4.72
C SER A 179 -49.71 26.48 -4.67
N ASP A 180 -50.06 27.77 -4.75
CA ASP A 180 -49.11 28.87 -4.65
C ASP A 180 -48.53 29.02 -3.25
N GLN A 181 -49.33 28.83 -2.21
CA GLN A 181 -48.86 28.79 -0.84
C GLN A 181 -47.84 27.66 -0.65
N ASN A 182 -48.16 26.44 -1.09
CA ASN A 182 -47.26 25.30 -1.00
C ASN A 182 -45.97 25.55 -1.80
N ARG A 183 -46.08 26.07 -3.03
CA ARG A 183 -44.93 26.47 -3.84
C ARG A 183 -44.05 27.50 -3.12
N THR A 184 -44.65 28.52 -2.53
CA THR A 184 -43.93 29.56 -1.79
C THR A 184 -43.25 29.01 -0.54
N ILE A 185 -43.89 28.09 0.18
CA ILE A 185 -43.29 27.40 1.34
C ILE A 185 -42.11 26.54 0.90
N MET A 186 -42.25 25.77 -0.19
CA MET A 186 -41.15 24.96 -0.72
C MET A 186 -39.96 25.83 -1.16
N LEU A 187 -40.23 26.98 -1.82
CA LEU A 187 -39.19 27.93 -2.18
C LEU A 187 -38.53 28.56 -0.94
N ALA A 188 -39.31 28.92 0.08
CA ALA A 188 -38.78 29.47 1.33
C ALA A 188 -37.89 28.47 2.07
N ASN A 189 -38.30 27.20 2.13
CA ASN A 189 -37.51 26.13 2.73
C ASN A 189 -36.23 25.87 1.94
N GLY A 190 -36.29 25.81 0.60
CA GLY A 190 -35.11 25.66 -0.24
C GLY A 190 -34.13 26.84 -0.12
N ILE A 191 -34.64 28.07 0.03
CA ILE A 191 -33.79 29.24 0.32
C ILE A 191 -33.13 29.09 1.70
N ALA A 192 -33.86 28.65 2.72
CA ALA A 192 -33.34 28.47 4.08
C ALA A 192 -32.25 27.40 4.14
N GLU A 193 -32.46 26.24 3.51
CA GLU A 193 -31.49 25.16 3.39
C GLU A 193 -30.21 25.63 2.69
N ASN A 194 -30.34 26.33 1.55
CA ASN A 194 -29.19 26.84 0.82
C ASN A 194 -28.41 27.90 1.61
N LEU A 195 -29.13 28.76 2.36
CA LEU A 195 -28.56 29.85 3.14
C LEU A 195 -27.81 29.37 4.40
N GLN A 196 -28.17 28.20 4.94
CA GLN A 196 -27.50 27.62 6.10
C GLN A 196 -25.98 27.53 5.91
N PHE A 197 -25.53 27.03 4.75
CA PHE A 197 -24.11 26.91 4.41
C PHE A 197 -23.38 28.25 4.26
N TYR A 198 -24.08 29.36 4.05
CA TYR A 198 -23.46 30.70 3.99
C TYR A 198 -23.43 31.36 5.38
N THR A 199 -24.44 31.14 6.21
CA THR A 199 -24.50 31.71 7.58
C THR A 199 -23.47 31.12 8.53
N TYR A 200 -23.00 29.90 8.26
CA TYR A 200 -22.03 29.20 9.10
C TYR A 200 -20.64 29.89 9.15
N LEU A 201 -20.29 30.69 8.14
CA LEU A 201 -18.96 31.31 8.02
C LEU A 201 -18.62 32.27 9.17
N GLU A 202 -19.55 33.15 9.51
CA GLU A 202 -19.30 34.27 10.44
C GLU A 202 -19.08 33.77 11.89
N PRO A 203 -19.90 32.87 12.46
CA PRO A 203 -19.64 32.28 13.76
C PRO A 203 -18.29 31.54 13.83
N MET A 204 -17.95 30.78 12.78
CA MET A 204 -16.70 30.00 12.75
C MET A 204 -15.47 30.90 12.63
N THR A 205 -15.54 31.96 11.84
CA THR A 205 -14.49 32.97 11.73
C THR A 205 -14.19 33.59 13.10
N ARG A 206 -15.23 33.93 13.88
CA ARG A 206 -15.05 34.49 15.23
C ARG A 206 -14.46 33.46 16.20
N ARG A 207 -14.90 32.21 16.16
CA ARG A 207 -14.40 31.13 17.04
C ARG A 207 -12.92 30.81 16.78
N LEU A 208 -12.51 30.68 15.52
CA LEU A 208 -11.14 30.31 15.14
C LEU A 208 -10.14 31.46 15.29
N ASN A 209 -10.60 32.71 15.23
CA ASN A 209 -9.75 33.89 15.43
C ASN A 209 -9.71 34.37 16.89
N ALA A 210 -10.50 33.77 17.79
CA ALA A 210 -10.50 34.16 19.20
C ALA A 210 -9.15 33.85 19.88
N PRO A 211 -8.64 34.74 20.75
CA PRO A 211 -7.43 34.48 21.54
C PRO A 211 -7.72 33.36 22.55
N GLY A 212 -7.28 32.15 22.25
CA GLY A 212 -7.59 30.95 23.03
C GLY A 212 -8.17 29.78 22.23
N ALA A 213 -8.42 29.96 20.93
CA ALA A 213 -8.93 28.91 20.04
C ALA A 213 -8.09 27.62 20.05
N GLY A 214 -6.79 27.70 20.36
CA GLY A 214 -5.91 26.54 20.49
C GLY A 214 -6.27 25.56 21.63
N ARG A 215 -7.04 26.00 22.65
CA ARG A 215 -7.51 25.12 23.74
C ARG A 215 -8.71 24.25 23.35
N LEU A 216 -9.40 24.62 22.28
CA LEU A 216 -10.58 23.90 21.78
C LEU A 216 -10.20 22.63 21.02
N VAL A 217 -8.95 22.53 20.57
CA VAL A 217 -8.44 21.50 19.66
C VAL A 217 -8.63 20.07 20.20
N GLY A 218 -8.54 19.86 21.51
CA GLY A 218 -8.75 18.54 22.14
C GLY A 218 -10.23 18.14 22.35
N GLY A 219 -11.17 19.05 22.07
CA GLY A 219 -12.60 18.80 22.25
C GLY A 219 -13.25 18.16 21.02
N ARG A 220 -14.20 17.24 21.24
CA ARG A 220 -15.02 16.66 20.16
C ARG A 220 -15.71 17.72 19.29
N GLU A 221 -16.12 18.83 19.90
CA GLU A 221 -16.72 19.99 19.21
C GLU A 221 -15.83 20.58 18.11
N PHE A 222 -14.50 20.42 18.21
CA PHE A 222 -13.56 20.88 17.20
C PHE A 222 -13.50 19.94 16.00
N SER A 223 -13.52 18.62 16.23
CA SER A 223 -13.64 17.63 15.14
C SER A 223 -14.97 17.79 14.41
N ASP A 224 -16.08 17.95 15.14
CA ASP A 224 -17.40 18.21 14.56
C ASP A 224 -17.43 19.55 13.77
N MET A 225 -16.68 20.56 14.23
CA MET A 225 -16.52 21.81 13.49
C MET A 225 -15.77 21.61 12.17
N LEU A 226 -14.68 20.83 12.17
CA LEU A 226 -13.90 20.54 10.97
C LEU A 226 -14.72 19.75 9.95
N SER A 227 -15.49 18.74 10.38
CA SER A 227 -16.39 18.01 9.47
C SER A 227 -17.46 18.91 8.88
N ASN A 228 -18.04 19.81 9.66
CA ASN A 228 -19.00 20.80 9.14
C ASN A 228 -18.36 21.76 8.13
N LEU A 229 -17.10 22.16 8.34
CA LEU A 229 -16.36 22.97 7.36
C LEU A 229 -16.13 22.22 6.04
N ASP A 230 -15.85 20.91 6.10
CA ASP A 230 -15.72 20.08 4.91
C ASP A 230 -17.05 19.95 4.16
N THR A 231 -18.17 19.72 4.86
CA THR A 231 -19.51 19.69 4.24
C THR A 231 -19.85 21.04 3.58
N CYS A 232 -19.49 22.16 4.21
CA CYS A 232 -19.64 23.49 3.60
C CYS A 232 -18.77 23.63 2.34
N LEU A 233 -17.54 23.14 2.34
CA LEU A 233 -16.65 23.19 1.17
C LEU A 233 -17.17 22.33 0.02
N GLU A 234 -17.62 21.11 0.31
CA GLU A 234 -18.22 20.19 -0.66
C GLU A 234 -19.47 20.79 -1.28
N TYR A 235 -20.36 21.37 -0.47
CA TYR A 235 -21.57 22.05 -0.97
C TYR A 235 -21.24 23.21 -1.92
N MET A 236 -20.21 24.01 -1.62
CA MET A 236 -19.78 25.10 -2.51
C MET A 236 -19.16 24.57 -3.81
N GLN A 237 -18.50 23.41 -3.78
CA GLN A 237 -17.94 22.75 -4.96
C GLN A 237 -19.04 22.14 -5.85
N ALA A 238 -20.09 21.56 -5.26
CA ALA A 238 -21.24 21.03 -5.98
C ALA A 238 -22.10 22.12 -6.64
N HIS A 239 -22.06 23.37 -6.13
CA HIS A 239 -22.87 24.49 -6.61
C HIS A 239 -22.04 25.67 -7.17
N PRO A 240 -21.23 25.46 -8.23
CA PRO A 240 -20.38 26.51 -8.80
C PRO A 240 -21.16 27.64 -9.49
N LYS A 241 -22.46 27.42 -9.78
CA LYS A 241 -23.34 28.41 -10.42
C LYS A 241 -23.80 29.51 -9.45
N HIS A 242 -23.64 29.35 -8.14
CA HIS A 242 -24.03 30.39 -7.18
C HIS A 242 -23.07 31.57 -7.23
N ARG A 243 -23.61 32.80 -7.21
CA ARG A 243 -22.86 34.07 -7.40
C ARG A 243 -21.66 34.22 -6.47
N GLU A 244 -21.79 33.84 -5.20
CA GLU A 244 -20.73 34.03 -4.19
C GLU A 244 -20.03 32.71 -3.79
N SER A 245 -20.34 31.59 -4.44
CA SER A 245 -19.77 30.26 -4.12
C SER A 245 -18.24 30.28 -4.04
N ALA A 246 -17.57 30.82 -5.06
CA ALA A 246 -16.11 30.88 -5.13
C ALA A 246 -15.49 31.73 -4.00
N SER A 247 -16.15 32.82 -3.61
CA SER A 247 -15.68 33.69 -2.52
C SER A 247 -15.82 32.99 -1.17
N TYR A 248 -16.95 32.35 -0.89
CA TYR A 248 -17.13 31.58 0.35
C TYR A 248 -16.23 30.35 0.40
N ARG A 249 -16.03 29.66 -0.73
CA ARG A 249 -15.11 28.52 -0.82
C ARG A 249 -13.69 28.89 -0.42
N SER A 250 -13.16 30.00 -0.94
CA SER A 250 -11.80 30.46 -0.57
C SER A 250 -11.70 30.85 0.90
N ARG A 251 -12.73 31.48 1.48
CA ARG A 251 -12.78 31.82 2.91
C ARG A 251 -12.89 30.58 3.80
N TYR A 252 -13.71 29.60 3.44
CA TYR A 252 -13.81 28.33 4.17
C TYR A 252 -12.49 27.56 4.14
N ARG A 253 -11.80 27.54 2.98
CA ARG A 253 -10.47 26.94 2.87
C ARG A 253 -9.46 27.63 3.80
N LEU A 254 -9.47 28.97 3.85
CA LEU A 254 -8.61 29.72 4.78
C LEU A 254 -8.91 29.40 6.25
N LEU A 255 -10.19 29.27 6.62
CA LEU A 255 -10.58 28.87 7.97
C LEU A 255 -10.13 27.44 8.30
N LEU A 256 -10.25 26.52 7.34
CA LEU A 256 -9.80 25.15 7.48
C LEU A 256 -8.27 25.10 7.69
N THR A 257 -7.49 25.76 6.82
CA THR A 257 -6.03 25.87 6.99
C THR A 257 -5.69 26.48 8.36
N ARG A 258 -6.41 27.52 8.79
CA ARG A 258 -6.21 28.13 10.11
C ARG A 258 -6.48 27.14 11.25
N ALA A 259 -7.56 26.37 11.17
CA ALA A 259 -7.92 25.36 12.16
C ALA A 259 -6.86 24.24 12.23
N LEU A 260 -6.37 23.76 11.09
CA LEU A 260 -5.29 22.77 11.04
C LEU A 260 -3.95 23.34 11.56
N THR A 261 -3.66 24.62 11.34
CA THR A 261 -2.49 25.27 11.96
C THR A 261 -2.61 25.38 13.48
N LEU A 262 -3.82 25.56 14.02
CA LEU A 262 -4.05 25.51 15.47
C LEU A 262 -3.78 24.11 16.03
N ILE A 263 -4.20 23.06 15.31
CA ILE A 263 -3.82 21.67 15.62
C ILE A 263 -2.30 21.53 15.68
N ARG A 264 -1.59 21.95 14.62
CA ARG A 264 -0.14 21.83 14.54
C ARG A 264 0.57 22.57 15.68
N ASN A 265 0.08 23.75 16.04
CA ASN A 265 0.63 24.51 17.18
C ASN A 265 0.36 23.83 18.52
N HIS A 266 -0.84 23.27 18.73
CA HIS A 266 -1.17 22.51 19.93
C HIS A 266 -0.28 21.27 20.08
N PHE A 267 -0.12 20.51 19.00
CA PHE A 267 0.76 19.34 18.93
C PHE A 267 2.21 19.70 19.28
N ALA A 268 2.77 20.72 18.62
CA ALA A 268 4.14 21.16 18.86
C ALA A 268 4.36 21.69 20.29
N ASN A 269 3.36 22.34 20.90
CA ASN A 269 3.45 22.81 22.29
C ASN A 269 3.39 21.65 23.29
N SER A 270 2.45 20.71 23.10
CA SER A 270 2.37 19.49 23.92
C SER A 270 3.70 18.74 23.92
N LEU A 271 4.29 18.59 22.73
CA LEU A 271 5.58 17.93 22.57
C LEU A 271 6.73 18.69 23.26
N LYS A 272 6.76 20.02 23.17
CA LYS A 272 7.73 20.86 23.90
C LYS A 272 7.58 20.73 25.41
N ASP A 273 6.34 20.68 25.91
CA ASP A 273 6.06 20.51 27.34
C ASP A 273 6.54 19.16 27.86
N VAL A 274 6.32 18.08 27.08
CA VAL A 274 6.84 16.74 27.39
C VAL A 274 8.36 16.73 27.41
N VAL A 275 9.01 17.30 26.38
CA VAL A 275 10.48 17.41 26.33
C VAL A 275 11.01 18.19 27.53
N ALA A 276 10.36 19.29 27.92
CA ALA A 276 10.76 20.09 29.07
C ALA A 276 10.62 19.32 30.40
N ASP A 277 9.51 18.59 30.62
CA ASP A 277 9.30 17.74 31.81
C ASP A 277 10.36 16.62 31.87
N VAL A 278 10.62 15.94 30.75
CA VAL A 278 11.62 14.87 30.67
C VAL A 278 13.03 15.41 30.93
N THR A 279 13.41 16.50 30.26
CA THR A 279 14.75 17.13 30.44
C THR A 279 14.96 17.57 31.88
N LYS A 280 13.96 18.18 32.51
CA LYS A 280 14.01 18.61 33.91
C LYS A 280 14.22 17.42 34.85
N ARG A 281 13.45 16.34 34.66
CA ARG A 281 13.57 15.13 35.51
C ARG A 281 14.90 14.41 35.36
N ILE A 282 15.46 14.38 34.15
CA ILE A 282 16.79 13.81 33.90
C ILE A 282 17.85 14.62 34.63
N ALA A 283 17.78 15.96 34.57
CA ALA A 283 18.71 16.84 35.26
C ALA A 283 18.64 16.74 36.79
N GLU A 284 17.43 16.56 37.35
CA GLU A 284 17.21 16.55 38.80
C GLU A 284 17.58 15.22 39.50
N ARG A 285 17.48 14.08 38.81
CA ARG A 285 17.44 12.77 39.47
C ARG A 285 18.64 11.84 39.26
N GLN A 286 19.65 12.19 38.45
CA GLN A 286 20.82 11.33 38.16
C GLN A 286 20.41 9.84 38.01
N LEU A 287 19.43 9.61 37.14
CA LEU A 287 18.75 8.31 37.01
C LEU A 287 19.69 7.28 36.38
N ASN A 288 19.54 6.01 36.78
CA ASN A 288 20.18 4.88 36.09
C ASN A 288 19.65 4.79 34.65
N GLU A 289 20.46 4.31 33.71
CA GLU A 289 20.13 4.27 32.28
C GLU A 289 18.81 3.56 31.97
N THR A 290 18.55 2.41 32.60
CA THR A 290 17.28 1.66 32.44
C THR A 290 16.07 2.44 32.98
N THR A 291 16.25 3.21 34.05
CA THR A 291 15.18 4.05 34.60
C THR A 291 14.95 5.32 33.77
N GLN A 292 16.02 5.81 33.12
CA GLN A 292 15.94 6.95 32.21
C GLN A 292 15.22 6.57 30.92
N SER A 293 15.52 5.41 30.31
CA SER A 293 14.81 4.91 29.13
C SER A 293 13.33 4.65 29.42
N ALA A 294 13.02 3.96 30.52
CA ALA A 294 11.63 3.70 30.91
C ALA A 294 10.82 4.99 31.14
N LEU A 295 11.43 6.01 31.77
CA LEU A 295 10.79 7.32 31.95
C LEU A 295 10.54 8.01 30.61
N LEU A 296 11.51 7.97 29.69
CA LEU A 296 11.45 8.61 28.39
C LEU A 296 10.34 8.02 27.52
N TYR A 297 10.16 6.70 27.50
CA TYR A 297 9.03 6.10 26.77
C TYR A 297 7.71 6.33 27.49
N ALA A 298 7.61 6.04 28.80
CA ALA A 298 6.35 6.18 29.54
C ALA A 298 5.77 7.61 29.46
N LYS A 299 6.63 8.64 29.47
CA LYS A 299 6.19 10.03 29.38
C LYS A 299 5.67 10.44 28.02
N PHE A 300 6.24 9.90 26.94
CA PHE A 300 5.76 10.16 25.58
C PHE A 300 4.50 9.35 25.25
N ARG A 301 4.26 8.21 25.90
CA ARG A 301 3.01 7.43 25.74
C ARG A 301 1.76 8.12 26.30
N VAL A 302 1.90 8.93 27.35
CA VAL A 302 0.76 9.59 28.03
C VAL A 302 -0.06 10.50 27.09
N PRO A 303 0.53 11.46 26.36
CA PRO A 303 -0.22 12.33 25.44
C PRO A 303 -0.47 11.69 24.06
N ALA A 304 0.17 10.57 23.74
CA ALA A 304 0.09 9.90 22.43
C ALA A 304 -1.35 9.69 21.91
N PRO A 305 -2.32 9.14 22.67
CA PRO A 305 -3.65 8.86 22.12
C PRO A 305 -4.42 10.13 21.73
N GLU A 306 -4.30 11.20 22.52
CA GLU A 306 -4.92 12.49 22.20
C GLU A 306 -4.26 13.12 20.97
N MET A 307 -2.92 13.12 20.93
CA MET A 307 -2.17 13.69 19.82
C MET A 307 -2.39 12.93 18.52
N LYS A 308 -2.50 11.60 18.58
CA LYS A 308 -2.85 10.74 17.44
C LYS A 308 -4.25 11.05 16.92
N ALA A 309 -5.24 11.18 17.81
CA ALA A 309 -6.61 11.52 17.41
C ALA A 309 -6.68 12.87 16.67
N ILE A 310 -5.95 13.87 17.15
CA ILE A 310 -5.91 15.19 16.52
C ILE A 310 -5.09 15.15 15.21
N GLY A 311 -3.98 14.39 15.17
CA GLY A 311 -3.18 14.19 13.96
C GLY A 311 -3.95 13.49 12.83
N LEU A 312 -4.85 12.55 13.18
CA LEU A 312 -5.74 11.89 12.23
C LEU A 312 -6.67 12.89 11.51
N GLU A 313 -7.09 13.98 12.15
CA GLU A 313 -7.91 15.00 11.49
C GLU A 313 -7.14 15.72 10.37
N ILE A 314 -5.83 15.90 10.49
CA ILE A 314 -4.99 16.39 9.39
C ILE A 314 -4.80 15.28 8.35
N GLN A 315 -4.53 14.04 8.78
CA GLN A 315 -4.27 12.92 7.89
C GLN A 315 -5.44 12.62 6.95
N LYS A 316 -6.68 12.60 7.47
CA LYS A 316 -7.92 12.39 6.69
C LYS A 316 -8.05 13.37 5.53
N ARG A 317 -7.54 14.59 5.70
CA ARG A 317 -7.63 15.68 4.71
C ARG A 317 -6.38 15.80 3.84
N ALA A 318 -5.29 15.14 4.23
CA ALA A 318 -4.07 15.03 3.45
C ALA A 318 -4.15 13.90 2.41
N ILE A 319 -4.94 12.85 2.67
CA ILE A 319 -5.19 11.73 1.74
C ILE A 319 -6.41 12.07 0.85
N LEU A 320 -6.24 12.08 -0.47
CA LEU A 320 -7.27 12.50 -1.42
C LEU A 320 -8.25 11.38 -1.82
N PRO A 321 -9.52 11.71 -2.12
CA PRO A 321 -10.39 10.96 -3.03
C PRO A 321 -10.00 11.17 -4.51
N GLU A 322 -10.24 10.19 -5.39
CA GLU A 322 -9.98 10.29 -6.83
C GLU A 322 -10.72 11.49 -7.47
N GLY A 323 -9.98 12.52 -7.93
CA GLY A 323 -10.52 13.65 -8.70
C GLY A 323 -10.41 15.06 -8.07
N ALA A 324 -9.64 15.27 -7.00
CA ALA A 324 -9.51 16.61 -6.39
C ALA A 324 -8.62 17.59 -7.19
N GLU A 325 -8.77 18.89 -6.91
CA GLU A 325 -8.08 19.96 -7.64
C GLU A 325 -6.56 19.97 -7.40
N PRO A 326 -5.73 20.04 -8.48
CA PRO A 326 -4.28 20.04 -8.38
C PRO A 326 -3.79 21.28 -7.63
N GLY A 327 -2.97 21.06 -6.59
CA GLY A 327 -2.36 22.12 -5.77
C GLY A 327 -2.99 22.36 -4.38
N SER A 328 -4.15 21.77 -4.08
CA SER A 328 -4.63 21.67 -2.68
C SER A 328 -3.93 20.56 -1.88
N GLU A 329 -3.32 19.63 -2.60
CA GLU A 329 -2.55 18.47 -2.15
C GLU A 329 -1.33 18.85 -1.29
N ALA A 330 -0.63 19.94 -1.65
CA ALA A 330 0.65 20.28 -1.04
C ALA A 330 0.52 20.93 0.34
N GLU A 331 -0.56 21.68 0.61
CA GLU A 331 -0.70 22.46 1.85
C GLU A 331 -0.93 21.55 3.07
N TYR A 332 -1.84 20.58 2.96
CA TYR A 332 -2.16 19.65 4.06
C TYR A 332 -1.06 18.61 4.27
N GLN A 333 -0.43 18.14 3.18
CA GLN A 333 0.74 17.27 3.26
C GLN A 333 1.94 17.98 3.90
N SER A 334 2.16 19.27 3.59
CA SER A 334 3.18 20.08 4.27
C SER A 334 2.92 20.19 5.78
N LEU A 335 1.67 20.41 6.19
CA LEU A 335 1.30 20.44 7.60
C LEU A 335 1.54 19.11 8.30
N MET A 336 1.27 17.98 7.63
CA MET A 336 1.57 16.65 8.17
C MET A 336 3.08 16.43 8.31
N ASN A 337 3.87 16.79 7.29
CA ASN A 337 5.33 16.73 7.35
C ASN A 337 5.89 17.61 8.48
N GLU A 338 5.29 18.76 8.76
CA GLU A 338 5.65 19.58 9.92
C GLU A 338 5.40 18.87 11.26
N LEU A 339 4.35 18.04 11.38
CA LEU A 339 4.10 17.23 12.58
C LEU A 339 5.19 16.16 12.75
N TYR A 340 5.49 15.43 11.68
CA TYR A 340 6.55 14.42 11.66
C TYR A 340 7.91 15.02 12.03
N GLN A 341 8.29 16.15 11.41
CA GLN A 341 9.53 16.85 11.71
C GLN A 341 9.55 17.40 13.15
N SER A 342 8.43 17.94 13.65
CA SER A 342 8.35 18.43 15.03
C SER A 342 8.55 17.28 16.03
N TYR A 343 7.94 16.12 15.76
CA TYR A 343 8.13 14.88 16.52
C TYR A 343 9.60 14.42 16.48
N GLY A 344 10.15 14.24 15.29
CA GLY A 344 11.53 13.79 15.09
C GLY A 344 12.55 14.73 15.73
N ALA A 345 12.37 16.04 15.62
CA ALA A 345 13.25 17.03 16.25
C ALA A 345 13.18 16.98 17.80
N ALA A 346 11.99 16.80 18.38
CA ALA A 346 11.81 16.68 19.82
C ALA A 346 12.45 15.41 20.37
N ARG A 347 12.22 14.26 19.72
CA ARG A 347 12.82 12.97 20.09
C ARG A 347 14.33 12.98 19.88
N GLY A 348 14.79 13.44 18.71
CA GLY A 348 16.20 13.55 18.36
C GLY A 348 17.00 14.40 19.36
N LYS A 349 16.42 15.48 19.89
CA LYS A 349 17.06 16.30 20.93
C LYS A 349 17.35 15.53 22.23
N LEU A 350 16.53 14.53 22.56
CA LEU A 350 16.70 13.69 23.75
C LEU A 350 17.56 12.46 23.48
N LEU A 351 17.34 11.80 22.33
CA LEU A 351 17.97 10.52 22.01
C LEU A 351 19.38 10.67 21.42
N ARG A 352 19.63 11.63 20.51
CA ARG A 352 20.94 11.78 19.85
C ARG A 352 22.10 11.90 20.86
N PRO A 353 22.00 12.66 21.98
CA PRO A 353 23.06 12.70 22.99
C PRO A 353 23.28 11.35 23.70
N ILE A 354 22.20 10.61 23.98
CA ILE A 354 22.26 9.29 24.64
C ILE A 354 22.91 8.28 23.70
N ILE A 355 22.48 8.24 22.43
CA ILE A 355 23.04 7.37 21.39
C ILE A 355 24.53 7.67 21.21
N ASN A 356 24.92 8.94 21.04
CA ASN A 356 26.32 9.32 20.89
C ASN A 356 27.18 8.90 22.09
N LYS A 357 26.69 9.14 23.31
CA LYS A 357 27.39 8.76 24.53
C LYS A 357 27.59 7.24 24.59
N ASN A 358 26.53 6.46 24.46
CA ASN A 358 26.61 5.00 24.53
C ASN A 358 27.44 4.41 23.38
N MET A 359 27.33 4.96 22.17
CA MET A 359 28.15 4.54 21.04
C MET A 359 29.64 4.81 21.31
N SER A 360 29.98 5.94 21.93
CA SER A 360 31.35 6.27 22.31
C SER A 360 31.88 5.37 23.44
N GLU A 361 31.03 4.97 24.38
CA GLU A 361 31.39 4.04 25.47
C GLU A 361 31.61 2.62 24.94
N ILE A 362 30.73 2.14 24.05
CA ILE A 362 30.91 0.88 23.32
C ILE A 362 32.19 0.95 22.47
N ALA A 363 32.49 2.09 21.86
CA ALA A 363 33.72 2.28 21.09
C ALA A 363 34.99 2.23 21.96
N ALA A 364 34.92 2.76 23.19
CA ALA A 364 36.04 2.84 24.13
C ALA A 364 36.26 1.57 24.96
N SER A 365 35.28 0.67 25.04
CA SER A 365 35.38 -0.55 25.82
C SER A 365 36.53 -1.45 25.33
N PRO A 366 37.33 -2.04 26.24
CA PRO A 366 38.55 -2.77 25.88
C PRO A 366 38.30 -4.01 25.00
N ASN A 367 37.12 -4.61 25.08
CA ASN A 367 36.75 -5.80 24.29
C ASN A 367 36.34 -5.46 22.85
N THR A 368 35.84 -4.25 22.60
CA THR A 368 35.27 -3.79 21.32
C THR A 368 36.11 -2.69 20.66
N SER A 369 37.09 -2.12 21.36
CA SER A 369 37.97 -1.08 20.82
C SER A 369 38.93 -1.59 19.74
N LYS A 370 39.32 -2.86 19.81
CA LYS A 370 40.32 -3.47 18.89
C LYS A 370 39.72 -4.35 17.81
N ASP A 371 38.50 -4.82 18.01
CA ASP A 371 37.86 -5.77 17.11
C ASP A 371 36.59 -5.17 16.50
N LEU A 372 36.58 -5.12 15.16
CA LEU A 372 35.53 -4.52 14.36
C LEU A 372 34.21 -5.26 14.55
N VAL A 373 34.24 -6.60 14.57
CA VAL A 373 33.04 -7.42 14.56
C VAL A 373 32.35 -7.40 15.93
N SER A 374 33.09 -7.53 17.03
CA SER A 374 32.52 -7.38 18.37
C SER A 374 31.94 -5.98 18.61
N PHE A 375 32.58 -4.93 18.09
CA PHE A 375 32.02 -3.58 18.11
C PHE A 375 30.71 -3.51 17.31
N ALA A 376 30.72 -3.94 16.04
CA ALA A 376 29.54 -3.91 15.19
C ALA A 376 28.39 -4.70 15.80
N ARG A 377 28.64 -5.91 16.34
CA ARG A 377 27.63 -6.74 17.00
C ARG A 377 26.98 -6.01 18.19
N SER A 378 27.79 -5.36 19.03
CA SER A 378 27.30 -4.64 20.22
C SER A 378 26.56 -3.35 19.84
N SER A 379 27.11 -2.58 18.90
CA SER A 379 26.54 -1.32 18.41
C SER A 379 25.24 -1.53 17.64
N ILE A 380 25.19 -2.55 16.76
CA ILE A 380 23.97 -2.91 16.02
C ILE A 380 22.89 -3.40 16.99
N SER A 381 23.23 -4.25 17.97
CA SER A 381 22.24 -4.71 18.96
C SER A 381 21.67 -3.56 19.78
N PHE A 382 22.48 -2.58 20.15
CA PHE A 382 22.05 -1.40 20.89
C PHE A 382 21.13 -0.50 20.04
N ILE A 383 21.56 -0.13 18.82
CA ILE A 383 20.78 0.76 17.96
C ILE A 383 19.48 0.09 17.48
N ARG A 384 19.51 -1.22 17.21
CA ARG A 384 18.29 -1.98 16.87
C ARG A 384 17.26 -1.94 17.97
N GLY A 385 17.68 -2.03 19.24
CA GLY A 385 16.78 -1.88 20.38
C GLY A 385 16.08 -0.52 20.37
N ILE A 386 16.83 0.56 20.14
CA ILE A 386 16.29 1.92 20.06
C ILE A 386 15.35 2.07 18.85
N CYS A 387 15.75 1.59 17.67
CA CYS A 387 14.90 1.66 16.48
C CYS A 387 13.59 0.90 16.66
N SER A 388 13.61 -0.26 17.34
CA SER A 388 12.41 -1.03 17.68
C SER A 388 11.51 -0.26 18.66
N ASP A 389 12.08 0.28 19.74
CA ASP A 389 11.32 1.05 20.72
C ASP A 389 10.73 2.34 20.11
N GLU A 390 11.46 2.99 19.19
CA GLU A 390 10.96 4.16 18.45
C GLU A 390 9.88 3.78 17.43
N TYR A 391 10.00 2.63 16.77
CA TYR A 391 8.98 2.12 15.84
C TYR A 391 7.65 1.92 16.57
N ASP A 392 7.67 1.25 17.72
CA ASP A 392 6.49 1.04 18.56
C ASP A 392 5.88 2.37 19.02
N LEU A 393 6.73 3.29 19.49
CA LEU A 393 6.27 4.61 19.94
C LEU A 393 5.71 5.44 18.78
N TRP A 394 6.29 5.35 17.58
CA TRP A 394 5.76 6.03 16.39
C TRP A 394 4.34 5.57 16.08
N GLY A 395 4.09 4.26 16.12
CA GLY A 395 2.76 3.67 15.94
C GLY A 395 1.72 4.14 16.96
N GLU A 396 2.14 4.56 18.16
CA GLU A 396 1.24 5.15 19.16
C GLU A 396 0.87 6.61 18.85
N TRP A 397 1.73 7.35 18.16
CA TRP A 397 1.54 8.78 17.82
C TRP A 397 0.92 9.00 16.44
N PHE A 398 1.23 8.13 15.48
CA PHE A 398 0.82 8.27 14.08
C PHE A 398 0.14 6.98 13.59
N ALA A 399 -0.56 7.07 12.46
CA ALA A 399 -1.19 5.93 11.80
C ALA A 399 -0.54 5.58 10.45
N SER A 400 0.46 6.35 10.01
CA SER A 400 1.19 6.16 8.76
C SER A 400 2.70 6.16 9.02
N ASP A 401 3.42 5.39 8.21
CA ASP A 401 4.87 5.22 8.30
C ASP A 401 5.65 6.14 7.34
N ALA A 402 4.97 7.08 6.66
CA ALA A 402 5.52 7.87 5.56
C ALA A 402 6.83 8.64 5.88
N ALA A 403 7.07 9.01 7.14
CA ALA A 403 8.28 9.71 7.58
C ALA A 403 9.08 8.94 8.64
N LEU A 404 8.70 7.69 8.93
CA LEU A 404 9.29 6.88 10.00
C LEU A 404 10.73 6.50 9.66
N TYR A 405 10.97 5.92 8.47
CA TYR A 405 12.30 5.47 8.08
C TYR A 405 13.30 6.62 7.96
N SER A 406 12.89 7.77 7.40
CA SER A 406 13.73 8.97 7.38
C SER A 406 14.11 9.45 8.80
N PHE A 407 13.19 9.36 9.76
CA PHE A 407 13.49 9.65 11.17
C PHE A 407 14.44 8.62 11.80
N LEU A 408 14.26 7.33 11.51
CA LEU A 408 15.12 6.26 12.04
C LEU A 408 16.53 6.33 11.44
N GLU A 409 16.67 6.61 10.16
CA GLU A 409 17.96 6.89 9.49
C GLU A 409 18.71 8.03 10.18
N GLU A 410 18.02 9.15 10.45
CA GLU A 410 18.56 10.27 11.22
C GLU A 410 19.03 9.87 12.64
N MET A 411 18.38 8.89 13.28
CA MET A 411 18.82 8.37 14.57
C MET A 411 20.03 7.44 14.46
N MET A 412 20.27 6.86 13.27
CA MET A 412 21.39 5.99 12.97
C MET A 412 22.65 6.74 12.52
N ASP A 413 22.58 8.04 12.20
CA ASP A 413 23.77 8.86 11.86
C ASP A 413 24.96 8.63 12.81
N PRO A 414 24.79 8.68 14.16
CA PRO A 414 25.90 8.48 15.10
C PRO A 414 26.52 7.09 15.02
N PHE A 415 25.72 6.08 14.67
CA PHE A 415 26.20 4.72 14.46
C PHE A 415 27.08 4.65 13.21
N TYR A 416 26.63 5.25 12.10
CA TYR A 416 27.41 5.32 10.87
C TYR A 416 28.71 6.09 11.03
N ASP A 417 28.69 7.21 11.76
CA ASP A 417 29.86 8.04 12.03
C ASP A 417 30.96 7.29 12.79
N GLN A 418 30.60 6.33 13.64
CA GLN A 418 31.56 5.53 14.42
C GLN A 418 31.98 4.24 13.71
N LEU A 419 31.06 3.60 12.97
CA LEU A 419 31.34 2.34 12.28
C LEU A 419 32.14 2.55 10.99
N ARG A 420 31.78 3.56 10.18
CA ARG A 420 32.41 3.79 8.86
C ARG A 420 33.93 4.01 8.94
N PRO A 421 34.48 4.83 9.86
CA PRO A 421 35.93 4.95 9.99
C PRO A 421 36.61 3.62 10.33
N ARG A 422 35.98 2.78 11.16
CA ARG A 422 36.55 1.48 11.54
C ARG A 422 36.57 0.53 10.35
N ILE A 423 35.53 0.51 9.52
CA ILE A 423 35.50 -0.26 8.26
C ILE A 423 36.62 0.22 7.32
N ILE A 424 36.75 1.54 7.12
CA ILE A 424 37.77 2.11 6.21
C ILE A 424 39.20 1.76 6.64
N HIS A 425 39.50 1.76 7.94
CA HIS A 425 40.83 1.46 8.45
C HIS A 425 41.11 -0.04 8.59
N GLU A 426 40.09 -0.90 8.49
CA GLU A 426 40.28 -2.35 8.57
C GLU A 426 41.09 -2.84 7.36
N THR A 427 42.06 -3.70 7.64
CA THR A 427 42.98 -4.28 6.65
C THR A 427 42.85 -5.79 6.56
N GLN A 428 42.20 -6.41 7.54
CA GLN A 428 41.99 -7.85 7.58
C GLN A 428 40.72 -8.22 6.82
N ILE A 429 40.90 -8.88 5.66
CA ILE A 429 39.80 -9.40 4.84
C ILE A 429 38.88 -10.31 5.67
N GLN A 430 39.45 -11.15 6.56
CA GLN A 430 38.67 -12.08 7.38
C GLN A 430 37.64 -11.37 8.26
N LYS A 431 38.00 -10.24 8.88
CA LYS A 431 37.09 -9.47 9.74
C LYS A 431 35.97 -8.80 8.94
N LEU A 432 36.26 -8.36 7.72
CA LEU A 432 35.25 -7.79 6.84
C LEU A 432 34.29 -8.86 6.32
N CYS A 433 34.79 -10.05 5.98
CA CYS A 433 33.95 -11.19 5.65
C CYS A 433 33.02 -11.54 6.81
N GLU A 434 33.56 -11.67 8.04
CA GLU A 434 32.76 -11.96 9.23
C GLU A 434 31.72 -10.87 9.49
N LEU A 435 32.07 -9.59 9.27
CA LEU A 435 31.12 -8.48 9.40
C LEU A 435 29.99 -8.56 8.35
N CYS A 436 30.31 -8.77 7.07
CA CYS A 436 29.30 -8.92 6.02
C CYS A 436 28.37 -10.10 6.31
N THR A 437 28.95 -11.25 6.67
CA THR A 437 28.22 -12.47 7.04
C THR A 437 27.30 -12.21 8.22
N LEU A 438 27.81 -11.59 9.29
CA LEU A 438 27.01 -11.23 10.46
C LEU A 438 25.81 -10.36 10.09
N ILE A 439 26.00 -9.37 9.22
CA ILE A 439 24.92 -8.45 8.84
C ILE A 439 23.89 -9.18 7.95
N GLN A 440 24.35 -9.93 6.94
CA GLN A 440 23.49 -10.66 6.01
C GLN A 440 22.64 -11.72 6.72
N THR A 441 23.28 -12.64 7.44
CA THR A 441 22.60 -13.78 8.08
C THR A 441 21.66 -13.38 9.21
N ARG A 442 21.94 -12.27 9.91
CA ARG A 442 21.15 -11.87 11.08
C ARG A 442 20.05 -10.84 10.77
N TYR A 443 20.20 -10.05 9.71
CA TYR A 443 19.35 -8.89 9.49
C TYR A 443 18.84 -8.72 8.05
N MET A 444 19.35 -9.48 7.06
CA MET A 444 18.84 -9.47 5.68
C MET A 444 18.05 -10.75 5.33
N ASP A 445 18.42 -11.90 5.89
CA ASP A 445 17.79 -13.22 5.59
C ASP A 445 16.30 -13.35 6.05
N ASP A 446 15.72 -12.32 6.66
CA ASP A 446 14.29 -12.28 7.00
C ASP A 446 13.40 -11.96 5.77
N GLU A 447 13.96 -11.56 4.62
CA GLU A 447 13.17 -11.19 3.41
C GLU A 447 12.48 -12.39 2.71
N ASP A 448 12.98 -13.62 2.89
CA ASP A 448 12.46 -14.82 2.21
C ASP A 448 11.33 -15.55 2.98
N GLU A 449 11.03 -15.16 4.22
CA GLU A 449 9.90 -15.68 5.03
C GLU A 449 8.72 -14.70 5.14
N ASP A 450 8.69 -13.62 4.35
CA ASP A 450 7.50 -12.78 4.20
C ASP A 450 6.48 -13.47 3.29
N GLU A 451 5.83 -14.50 3.85
CA GLU A 451 4.52 -14.93 3.39
C GLU A 451 3.62 -13.68 3.38
N PRO A 452 3.07 -13.22 2.23
CA PRO A 452 2.42 -11.91 2.10
C PRO A 452 1.12 -11.76 2.93
N ASN A 453 0.82 -12.69 3.83
CA ASN A 453 -0.36 -12.77 4.69
C ASN A 453 -0.05 -13.23 6.11
N SER A 454 1.11 -12.90 6.70
CA SER A 454 1.25 -13.03 8.16
C SER A 454 0.35 -11.99 8.85
N PRO A 455 -0.63 -12.38 9.68
CA PRO A 455 -1.58 -11.46 10.34
C PRO A 455 -0.95 -10.74 11.56
N GLY A 456 0.36 -10.51 11.52
CA GLY A 456 1.10 -9.76 12.53
C GLY A 456 1.00 -8.25 12.29
N PRO A 457 1.22 -7.42 13.32
CA PRO A 457 1.46 -5.99 13.10
C PRO A 457 2.68 -5.83 12.17
N PRO A 458 2.73 -4.77 11.34
CA PRO A 458 3.89 -4.50 10.49
C PRO A 458 5.14 -4.47 11.38
N LYS A 459 6.16 -5.26 11.00
CA LYS A 459 7.43 -5.38 11.72
C LYS A 459 8.38 -4.32 11.17
N LEU A 460 9.23 -3.77 12.04
CA LEU A 460 10.31 -2.88 11.61
C LEU A 460 11.21 -3.62 10.60
N ASP A 461 11.30 -3.09 9.39
CA ASP A 461 12.31 -3.49 8.42
C ASP A 461 13.65 -2.86 8.82
N PHE A 462 14.33 -3.52 9.75
CA PHE A 462 15.67 -3.12 10.16
C PHE A 462 16.71 -3.41 9.07
N GLY A 463 16.35 -4.22 8.06
CA GLY A 463 17.23 -4.57 6.97
C GLY A 463 17.54 -3.34 6.12
N HIS A 464 16.50 -2.62 5.69
CA HIS A 464 16.64 -1.35 5.00
C HIS A 464 17.55 -0.36 5.75
N LEU A 465 17.41 -0.32 7.08
CA LEU A 465 18.16 0.57 7.95
C LEU A 465 19.63 0.19 8.12
N ILE A 466 20.04 -1.07 7.96
CA ILE A 466 21.45 -1.49 8.13
C ILE A 466 22.19 -1.65 6.79
N ALA A 467 21.45 -1.72 5.67
CA ALA A 467 22.00 -1.90 4.33
C ALA A 467 23.17 -0.94 3.99
N PRO A 468 23.13 0.36 4.32
CA PRO A 468 24.26 1.25 4.03
C PRO A 468 25.57 0.84 4.73
N ALA A 469 25.50 0.24 5.92
CA ALA A 469 26.69 -0.27 6.61
C ALA A 469 27.23 -1.55 5.95
N LEU A 470 26.35 -2.40 5.41
CA LEU A 470 26.73 -3.58 4.64
C LEU A 470 27.43 -3.18 3.34
N GLU A 471 26.87 -2.20 2.61
CA GLU A 471 27.45 -1.68 1.38
C GLU A 471 28.84 -1.07 1.60
N ASP A 472 29.03 -0.31 2.70
CA ASP A 472 30.33 0.22 3.10
C ASP A 472 31.36 -0.91 3.37
N ALA A 473 30.93 -1.97 4.05
CA ALA A 473 31.78 -3.14 4.35
C ALA A 473 32.14 -3.94 3.09
N GLN A 474 31.16 -4.21 2.22
CA GLN A 474 31.35 -4.88 0.94
C GLN A 474 32.26 -4.09 0.01
N SER A 475 32.06 -2.77 -0.11
CA SER A 475 32.92 -1.89 -0.91
C SER A 475 34.38 -1.94 -0.43
N ARG A 476 34.59 -1.95 0.89
CA ARG A 476 35.92 -2.11 1.47
C ARG A 476 36.51 -3.50 1.20
N LEU A 477 35.71 -4.55 1.31
CA LEU A 477 36.10 -5.92 1.02
C LEU A 477 36.56 -6.07 -0.44
N VAL A 478 35.80 -5.52 -1.39
CA VAL A 478 36.15 -5.48 -2.82
C VAL A 478 37.49 -4.77 -3.03
N PHE A 479 37.67 -3.60 -2.42
CA PHE A 479 38.93 -2.85 -2.50
C PHE A 479 40.15 -3.64 -1.99
N LEU A 480 40.02 -4.29 -0.84
CA LEU A 480 41.12 -5.11 -0.30
C LEU A 480 41.36 -6.35 -1.15
N THR A 481 40.32 -6.98 -1.67
CA THR A 481 40.42 -8.12 -2.60
C THR A 481 41.23 -7.73 -3.83
N LEU A 482 40.88 -6.62 -4.48
CA LEU A 482 41.64 -6.08 -5.63
C LEU A 482 43.08 -5.73 -5.27
N THR A 483 43.31 -5.16 -4.08
CA THR A 483 44.66 -4.83 -3.60
C THR A 483 45.49 -6.09 -3.36
N THR A 484 44.92 -7.13 -2.77
CA THR A 484 45.59 -8.42 -2.57
C THR A 484 45.81 -9.16 -3.89
N LEU A 485 44.87 -9.09 -4.83
CA LEU A 485 45.03 -9.62 -6.18
C LEU A 485 46.24 -8.97 -6.87
N ARG A 486 46.34 -7.64 -6.81
CA ARG A 486 47.44 -6.89 -7.42
C ARG A 486 48.79 -7.19 -6.79
N ASN A 487 48.87 -7.23 -5.46
CA ASN A 487 50.14 -7.42 -4.76
C ASN A 487 50.60 -8.89 -4.69
N ASP A 488 49.68 -9.81 -4.40
CA ASP A 488 50.00 -11.21 -4.10
C ASP A 488 49.88 -12.13 -5.34
N ILE A 489 49.25 -11.69 -6.43
CA ILE A 489 49.08 -12.49 -7.66
C ILE A 489 49.68 -11.79 -8.89
N GLU A 490 49.26 -10.57 -9.23
CA GLU A 490 49.73 -9.84 -10.44
C GLU A 490 51.21 -9.48 -10.34
N TYR A 491 51.64 -8.85 -9.25
CA TYR A 491 53.05 -8.47 -9.01
C TYR A 491 53.84 -9.46 -8.17
N TYR A 492 53.34 -10.69 -8.03
CA TYR A 492 54.06 -11.72 -7.29
C TYR A 492 55.43 -11.98 -7.93
N LYS A 493 56.50 -11.84 -7.14
CA LYS A 493 57.87 -12.16 -7.56
C LYS A 493 58.21 -13.57 -7.09
N PRO A 494 58.37 -14.55 -8.00
CA PRO A 494 58.72 -15.92 -7.63
C PRO A 494 60.05 -15.95 -6.87
N LYS A 495 60.09 -16.61 -5.72
CA LYS A 495 61.35 -16.93 -5.03
C LYS A 495 61.99 -18.15 -5.69
N PRO A 496 63.32 -18.34 -5.60
CA PRO A 496 63.98 -19.53 -6.14
C PRO A 496 63.36 -20.83 -5.61
N ASN A 497 63.01 -20.88 -4.32
CA ASN A 497 62.31 -22.03 -3.71
C ASN A 497 60.90 -22.29 -4.28
N ASP A 498 60.24 -21.26 -4.84
CA ASP A 498 58.91 -21.41 -5.44
C ASP A 498 58.98 -21.98 -6.86
N LEU A 499 60.17 -22.00 -7.47
CA LEU A 499 60.45 -22.50 -8.81
C LEU A 499 61.09 -23.91 -8.81
N ASP A 500 61.30 -24.51 -7.64
CA ASP A 500 61.93 -25.83 -7.45
C ASP A 500 61.00 -27.00 -7.89
N TYR A 501 60.72 -27.07 -9.19
CA TYR A 501 60.02 -28.19 -9.84
C TYR A 501 61.01 -28.95 -10.74
N PRO A 502 61.09 -30.31 -10.67
CA PRO A 502 60.11 -31.26 -10.14
C PRO A 502 60.22 -31.66 -8.65
N THR A 503 61.26 -31.22 -7.91
CA THR A 503 61.54 -31.74 -6.54
C THR A 503 60.41 -31.50 -5.54
N ARG A 504 59.63 -30.42 -5.71
CA ARG A 504 58.41 -30.15 -4.93
C ARG A 504 57.21 -31.02 -5.32
N SER A 505 57.11 -31.47 -6.57
CA SER A 505 56.02 -32.34 -7.05
C SER A 505 56.26 -33.82 -6.71
N SER A 506 57.52 -34.26 -6.66
CA SER A 506 57.90 -35.63 -6.30
C SER A 506 57.90 -35.91 -4.79
N ARG A 507 57.84 -34.86 -3.95
CA ARG A 507 57.53 -35.01 -2.52
C ARG A 507 56.04 -35.37 -2.37
N ALA A 508 55.70 -36.62 -2.67
CA ALA A 508 54.52 -37.24 -2.07
C ALA A 508 54.56 -37.02 -0.55
N PRO A 509 53.41 -36.97 0.15
CA PRO A 509 53.36 -36.76 1.60
C PRO A 509 53.92 -37.98 2.34
N GLN A 510 55.24 -38.13 2.33
CA GLN A 510 56.01 -39.08 3.12
C GLN A 510 57.00 -38.29 3.97
N SER A 511 56.50 -37.40 4.82
CA SER A 511 57.22 -37.04 6.05
C SER A 511 56.27 -36.35 7.03
N GLY A 512 55.62 -37.18 7.86
CA GLY A 512 55.36 -36.77 9.23
C GLY A 512 56.70 -36.59 9.92
N SER A 513 57.34 -35.43 9.72
CA SER A 513 58.52 -35.04 10.49
C SER A 513 58.06 -34.77 11.92
N ARG A 514 58.33 -35.75 12.78
CA ARG A 514 58.17 -35.70 14.22
C ARG A 514 58.89 -34.47 14.78
N ALA A 515 58.14 -33.43 15.14
CA ALA A 515 58.57 -32.50 16.16
C ALA A 515 58.21 -33.10 17.52
N ASN A 516 59.23 -33.51 18.29
CA ASN A 516 59.08 -33.94 19.68
C ASN A 516 58.54 -32.79 20.54
N GLY A 517 57.29 -32.92 20.99
CA GLY A 517 56.67 -32.14 22.06
C GLY A 517 55.72 -33.06 22.84
N PRO A 518 55.60 -32.93 24.17
CA PRO A 518 55.08 -33.99 25.02
C PRO A 518 53.58 -34.20 24.81
N VAL A 519 53.22 -35.47 24.57
CA VAL A 519 51.85 -35.94 24.37
C VAL A 519 51.17 -36.06 25.72
N LEU A 520 50.09 -35.31 25.95
CA LEU A 520 49.10 -35.62 26.99
C LEU A 520 47.90 -36.31 26.33
N SER A 521 47.73 -37.55 26.75
CA SER A 521 46.77 -38.55 26.32
C SER A 521 45.32 -38.15 26.56
N GLY A 522 44.42 -38.53 25.63
CA GLY A 522 42.99 -38.60 25.93
C GLY A 522 42.07 -38.88 24.74
N ARG A 523 41.75 -40.18 24.53
CA ARG A 523 40.40 -40.70 24.18
C ARG A 523 40.06 -41.01 22.70
N LYS A 524 40.38 -42.27 22.36
CA LYS A 524 39.56 -43.34 21.72
C LYS A 524 38.86 -43.09 20.37
N SER A 525 39.38 -43.83 19.38
CA SER A 525 38.87 -44.18 18.05
C SER A 525 37.55 -44.97 18.04
N THR A 526 36.72 -44.71 17.03
CA THR A 526 36.00 -45.73 16.24
C THR A 526 35.87 -45.27 14.77
N ASN A 527 36.04 -46.23 13.85
CA ASN A 527 36.36 -46.12 12.42
C ASN A 527 35.17 -45.89 11.46
N GLY A 528 35.49 -45.39 10.24
CA GLY A 528 34.75 -45.67 8.99
C GLY A 528 34.71 -44.52 7.98
N PRO A 529 35.27 -44.63 6.75
CA PRO A 529 35.34 -43.53 5.79
C PRO A 529 34.12 -43.55 4.85
N PHE A 530 33.26 -42.54 4.93
CA PHE A 530 32.33 -42.22 3.86
C PHE A 530 32.24 -40.71 3.65
N SER A 531 32.46 -40.33 2.40
CA SER A 531 32.18 -39.03 1.82
C SER A 531 30.78 -38.57 2.20
N LYS A 532 30.69 -37.47 2.97
CA LYS A 532 29.45 -36.71 3.12
C LYS A 532 29.59 -35.44 2.30
N THR A 533 28.78 -35.41 1.25
CA THR A 533 28.31 -34.23 0.53
C THR A 533 28.09 -33.05 1.48
N ALA A 534 28.62 -31.90 1.07
CA ALA A 534 28.51 -30.63 1.76
C ALA A 534 27.04 -30.24 2.01
N SER A 535 26.60 -30.32 3.26
CA SER A 535 25.47 -29.55 3.76
C SER A 535 25.97 -28.19 4.20
N ILE A 536 25.51 -27.16 3.50
CA ILE A 536 25.80 -25.74 3.71
C ILE A 536 24.93 -25.28 4.89
N ALA A 537 25.44 -25.39 6.11
CA ALA A 537 24.93 -24.72 7.31
C ALA A 537 25.86 -25.05 8.47
N ASP A 538 27.00 -24.35 8.56
CA ASP A 538 27.76 -24.11 9.80
C ASP A 538 29.00 -23.27 9.41
N GLU A 539 28.89 -21.95 9.52
CA GLU A 539 29.88 -20.98 9.03
C GLU A 539 31.12 -20.77 9.93
N ASP A 540 31.29 -21.56 10.98
CA ASP A 540 32.35 -21.33 11.97
C ASP A 540 33.47 -22.38 11.99
N ASN A 541 33.61 -23.25 10.96
CA ASN A 541 34.59 -24.33 11.03
C ASN A 541 35.98 -23.97 10.43
N PRO A 542 37.05 -23.79 11.25
CA PRO A 542 38.43 -23.62 10.77
C PRO A 542 38.97 -24.85 10.00
N ASP A 543 38.24 -25.96 9.99
CA ASP A 543 38.59 -27.18 9.25
C ASP A 543 38.59 -26.98 7.73
N ARG A 544 37.79 -26.05 7.16
CA ARG A 544 37.74 -25.84 5.70
C ARG A 544 39.04 -25.22 5.16
N ASP A 545 39.60 -24.25 5.88
CA ASP A 545 40.91 -23.65 5.56
C ASP A 545 42.04 -24.68 5.70
N LEU A 546 41.96 -25.58 6.69
CA LEU A 546 42.93 -26.65 6.93
C LEU A 546 42.89 -27.74 5.84
N ILE A 547 41.71 -28.11 5.36
CA ILE A 547 41.53 -29.09 4.28
C ILE A 547 42.03 -28.51 2.94
N LEU A 548 41.71 -27.24 2.65
CA LEU A 548 42.14 -26.56 1.43
C LEU A 548 43.67 -26.32 1.42
N ALA A 549 44.25 -25.94 2.57
CA ALA A 549 45.69 -25.75 2.73
C ALA A 549 46.50 -27.06 2.61
N SER A 550 45.95 -28.18 3.11
CA SER A 550 46.62 -29.48 3.05
C SER A 550 46.64 -30.10 1.65
N SER A 551 45.65 -29.79 0.81
CA SER A 551 45.59 -30.25 -0.59
C SER A 551 46.38 -29.37 -1.56
N LEU A 552 46.71 -28.12 -1.19
CA LEU A 552 47.35 -27.13 -2.06
C LEU A 552 48.77 -26.75 -1.60
N SER A 553 49.31 -27.40 -0.57
CA SER A 553 50.66 -27.12 -0.04
C SER A 553 51.78 -27.36 -1.06
N ASP A 554 51.54 -28.23 -2.05
CA ASP A 554 52.50 -28.56 -3.12
C ASP A 554 52.35 -27.69 -4.36
N CYS A 555 51.43 -26.72 -4.34
CA CYS A 555 51.14 -25.83 -5.46
C CYS A 555 51.93 -24.53 -5.42
N TYR A 556 52.09 -23.91 -6.60
CA TYR A 556 52.68 -22.59 -6.73
C TYR A 556 51.90 -21.52 -5.93
N PRO A 557 52.55 -20.61 -5.18
CA PRO A 557 51.92 -19.79 -4.14
C PRO A 557 50.73 -18.92 -4.54
N THR A 558 50.64 -18.51 -5.81
CA THR A 558 49.53 -17.68 -6.30
C THR A 558 48.22 -18.47 -6.42
N LEU A 559 48.28 -19.79 -6.64
CA LEU A 559 47.10 -20.64 -6.77
C LEU A 559 46.30 -20.79 -5.46
N PRO A 560 46.90 -21.21 -4.32
CA PRO A 560 46.19 -21.26 -3.04
C PRO A 560 45.62 -19.89 -2.63
N LYS A 561 46.34 -18.81 -2.95
CA LYS A 561 45.90 -17.45 -2.62
C LYS A 561 44.67 -17.02 -3.42
N ALA A 562 44.61 -17.37 -4.70
CA ALA A 562 43.47 -17.12 -5.57
C ALA A 562 42.21 -17.88 -5.10
N VAL A 563 42.36 -19.17 -4.79
CA VAL A 563 41.24 -19.99 -4.27
C VAL A 563 40.78 -19.48 -2.90
N TRP A 564 41.72 -19.08 -2.04
CA TRP A 564 41.40 -18.46 -0.77
C TRP A 564 40.58 -17.17 -0.94
N LEU A 565 40.97 -16.28 -1.86
CA LEU A 565 40.20 -15.06 -2.15
C LEU A 565 38.79 -15.38 -2.65
N LEU A 566 38.66 -16.25 -3.67
CA LEU A 566 37.37 -16.68 -4.22
C LEU A 566 36.45 -17.24 -3.15
N SER A 567 36.97 -18.12 -2.29
CA SER A 567 36.19 -18.74 -1.21
C SER A 567 35.68 -17.74 -0.17
N ARG A 568 36.37 -16.62 0.01
CA ARG A 568 36.06 -15.62 1.04
C ARG A 568 35.09 -14.56 0.58
N ILE A 569 35.03 -14.26 -0.71
CA ILE A 569 34.10 -13.26 -1.26
C ILE A 569 32.80 -13.89 -1.77
N TYR A 570 32.77 -15.22 -1.97
CA TYR A 570 31.60 -15.95 -2.44
C TYR A 570 30.38 -15.72 -1.52
N ARG A 571 29.23 -15.36 -2.12
CA ARG A 571 27.95 -15.01 -1.47
C ARG A 571 27.95 -13.77 -0.55
N LEU A 572 29.11 -13.14 -0.30
CA LEU A 572 29.20 -11.93 0.52
C LEU A 572 29.05 -10.63 -0.26
N VAL A 573 29.14 -10.69 -1.58
CA VAL A 573 29.04 -9.54 -2.49
C VAL A 573 27.99 -9.84 -3.55
N HIS A 574 27.36 -8.80 -4.11
CA HIS A 574 26.41 -8.93 -5.21
C HIS A 574 26.97 -9.79 -6.35
N SER A 575 26.12 -10.66 -6.93
CA SER A 575 26.54 -11.69 -7.91
C SER A 575 27.39 -11.13 -9.04
N SER A 576 26.95 -10.04 -9.67
CA SER A 576 27.69 -9.42 -10.78
C SER A 576 29.10 -8.97 -10.39
N VAL A 577 29.26 -8.40 -9.19
CA VAL A 577 30.56 -7.93 -8.70
C VAL A 577 31.44 -9.12 -8.32
N PHE A 578 30.85 -10.19 -7.78
CA PHE A 578 31.55 -11.43 -7.52
C PHE A 578 32.07 -12.07 -8.81
N ASP A 579 31.23 -12.17 -9.85
CA ASP A 579 31.61 -12.77 -11.13
C ASP A 579 32.77 -12.01 -11.80
N ASP A 580 32.72 -10.68 -11.80
CA ASP A 580 33.80 -9.82 -12.32
C ASP A 580 35.12 -10.02 -11.56
N LEU A 581 35.05 -10.02 -10.21
CA LEU A 581 36.23 -10.28 -9.37
C LEU A 581 36.75 -11.70 -9.57
N ALA A 582 35.87 -12.67 -9.68
CA ALA A 582 36.24 -14.07 -9.86
C ALA A 582 36.95 -14.27 -11.20
N HIS A 583 36.45 -13.65 -12.27
CA HIS A 583 37.13 -13.61 -13.56
C HIS A 583 38.53 -12.99 -13.43
N GLN A 584 38.64 -11.80 -12.82
CA GLN A 584 39.94 -11.14 -12.68
C GLN A 584 40.93 -11.97 -11.86
N ILE A 585 40.48 -12.61 -10.78
CA ILE A 585 41.30 -13.51 -9.96
C ILE A 585 41.80 -14.70 -10.79
N VAL A 586 40.92 -15.39 -11.50
CA VAL A 586 41.28 -16.57 -12.31
C VAL A 586 42.21 -16.19 -13.46
N HIS A 587 41.92 -15.09 -14.15
CA HIS A 587 42.72 -14.57 -15.26
C HIS A 587 44.16 -14.24 -14.81
N GLN A 588 44.32 -13.43 -13.75
CA GLN A 588 45.63 -13.04 -13.24
C GLN A 588 46.41 -14.24 -12.68
N THR A 589 45.72 -15.19 -12.07
CA THR A 589 46.35 -16.43 -11.60
C THR A 589 46.88 -17.26 -12.77
N THR A 590 46.11 -17.35 -13.86
CA THR A 590 46.51 -18.04 -15.10
C THR A 590 47.74 -17.39 -15.73
N LEU A 591 47.78 -16.05 -15.82
CA LEU A 591 48.95 -15.31 -16.29
C LEU A 591 50.17 -15.53 -15.40
N SER A 592 49.99 -15.52 -14.08
CA SER A 592 51.06 -15.76 -13.10
C SER A 592 51.65 -17.17 -13.25
N LEU A 593 50.80 -18.19 -13.44
CA LEU A 593 51.23 -19.57 -13.70
C LEU A 593 51.98 -19.71 -15.02
N HIS A 594 51.53 -19.03 -16.07
CA HIS A 594 52.24 -19.01 -17.35
C HIS A 594 53.59 -18.30 -17.24
N HIS A 595 53.68 -17.20 -16.51
CA HIS A 595 54.97 -16.56 -16.26
C HIS A 595 55.92 -17.49 -15.47
N ALA A 596 55.41 -18.18 -14.44
CA ALA A 596 56.18 -19.17 -13.69
C ALA A 596 56.66 -20.33 -14.59
N SER A 597 55.83 -20.85 -15.50
CA SER A 597 56.24 -21.92 -16.43
C SER A 597 57.37 -21.46 -17.35
N THR A 598 57.34 -20.20 -17.85
CA THR A 598 58.45 -19.68 -18.68
C THR A 598 59.77 -19.57 -17.92
N LEU A 599 59.73 -19.31 -16.60
CA LEU A 599 60.93 -19.29 -15.76
C LEU A 599 61.43 -20.71 -15.48
N ILE A 600 60.54 -21.66 -15.19
CA ILE A 600 60.88 -23.08 -15.00
C ILE A 600 61.50 -23.66 -16.29
N SER A 601 60.97 -23.29 -17.46
CA SER A 601 61.53 -23.74 -18.74
C SER A 601 62.98 -23.30 -18.96
N LYS A 602 63.42 -22.18 -18.34
CA LYS A 602 64.81 -21.69 -18.42
C LYS A 602 65.73 -22.37 -17.41
N GLN A 603 65.20 -22.83 -16.27
CA GLN A 603 65.99 -23.38 -15.16
C GLN A 603 66.07 -24.92 -15.19
N ALA A 604 64.98 -25.60 -15.55
CA ALA A 604 64.88 -27.06 -15.52
C ALA A 604 64.78 -27.65 -16.94
N SER A 605 63.57 -27.80 -17.46
CA SER A 605 63.29 -28.42 -18.76
C SER A 605 61.98 -27.90 -19.34
N PRO A 606 61.85 -27.76 -20.68
CA PRO A 606 60.59 -27.38 -21.32
C PRO A 606 59.45 -28.38 -21.01
N THR A 607 59.78 -29.67 -20.90
CA THR A 607 58.80 -30.71 -20.54
C THR A 607 58.28 -30.53 -19.10
N ASP A 608 59.17 -30.21 -18.17
CA ASP A 608 58.80 -29.98 -16.76
C ASP A 608 57.97 -28.69 -16.59
N ALA A 609 58.20 -27.68 -17.45
CA ALA A 609 57.42 -26.45 -17.49
C ALA A 609 55.98 -26.66 -18.01
N GLN A 610 55.80 -27.46 -19.07
CA GLN A 610 54.49 -27.80 -19.60
C GLN A 610 53.70 -28.66 -18.61
N LEU A 611 54.32 -29.67 -17.99
CA LEU A 611 53.68 -30.51 -16.97
C LEU A 611 53.34 -29.74 -15.70
N PHE A 612 54.19 -28.80 -15.28
CA PHE A 612 53.88 -27.84 -14.22
C PHE A 612 52.60 -27.07 -14.55
N LEU A 613 52.51 -26.49 -15.75
CA LEU A 613 51.37 -25.68 -16.15
C LEU A 613 50.07 -26.50 -16.23
N ILE A 614 50.12 -27.71 -16.83
CA ILE A 614 48.98 -28.64 -16.91
C ILE A 614 48.47 -28.99 -15.50
N LYS A 615 49.37 -29.39 -14.59
CA LYS A 615 49.01 -29.72 -13.20
C LYS A 615 48.28 -28.57 -12.50
N HIS A 616 48.84 -27.35 -12.59
CA HIS A 616 48.30 -26.20 -11.86
C HIS A 616 47.01 -25.66 -12.48
N LEU A 617 46.85 -25.68 -13.80
CA LEU A 617 45.60 -25.29 -14.46
C LEU A 617 44.47 -26.30 -14.21
N LEU A 618 44.77 -27.61 -14.19
CA LEU A 618 43.80 -28.64 -13.80
C LEU A 618 43.34 -28.47 -12.35
N THR A 619 44.29 -28.20 -11.45
CA THR A 619 43.99 -27.95 -10.04
C THR A 619 43.13 -26.69 -9.88
N LEU A 620 43.47 -25.61 -10.58
CA LEU A 620 42.68 -24.38 -10.61
C LEU A 620 41.25 -24.66 -11.11
N LYS A 621 41.10 -25.39 -12.22
CA LYS A 621 39.79 -25.77 -12.77
C LYS A 621 38.94 -26.52 -11.75
N GLN A 622 39.51 -27.52 -11.09
CA GLN A 622 38.80 -28.32 -10.08
C GLN A 622 38.31 -27.47 -8.91
N GLN A 623 39.11 -26.51 -8.45
CA GLN A 623 38.74 -25.64 -7.34
C GLN A 623 37.69 -24.59 -7.74
N ILE A 624 37.73 -24.09 -8.98
CA ILE A 624 36.77 -23.09 -9.45
C ILE A 624 35.38 -23.69 -9.69
N VAL A 625 35.29 -24.98 -10.04
CA VAL A 625 33.99 -25.67 -10.23
C VAL A 625 33.12 -25.64 -8.98
N ALA A 626 33.73 -25.56 -7.78
CA ALA A 626 33.00 -25.46 -6.52
C ALA A 626 32.35 -24.08 -6.28
N PHE A 627 32.65 -23.08 -7.11
CA PHE A 627 32.03 -21.76 -7.08
C PHE A 627 31.08 -21.63 -8.29
N ASP A 628 29.82 -21.31 -8.03
CA ASP A 628 28.79 -21.06 -9.05
C ASP A 628 29.04 -19.71 -9.74
N ILE A 629 30.14 -19.59 -10.48
CA ILE A 629 30.44 -18.42 -11.30
C ILE A 629 29.53 -18.48 -12.52
N GLU A 630 28.61 -17.51 -12.62
CA GLU A 630 27.62 -17.44 -13.70
C GLU A 630 28.21 -16.78 -14.95
N PHE A 631 27.59 -17.07 -16.09
CA PHE A 631 27.97 -16.49 -17.39
C PHE A 631 27.52 -15.04 -17.45
N VAL A 632 28.44 -14.10 -17.24
CA VAL A 632 28.20 -12.69 -17.56
C VAL A 632 28.30 -12.55 -19.08
N SER A 633 27.16 -12.24 -19.71
CA SER A 633 27.13 -11.85 -21.12
C SER A 633 28.01 -10.62 -21.31
N PRO A 634 28.74 -10.49 -22.44
CA PRO A 634 29.61 -9.35 -22.66
C PRO A 634 28.77 -8.09 -22.92
N ASP A 635 28.28 -7.46 -21.85
CA ASP A 635 27.93 -6.06 -21.89
C ASP A 635 29.23 -5.27 -21.94
N VAL A 636 29.32 -4.36 -22.89
CA VAL A 636 30.47 -3.48 -23.10
C VAL A 636 30.58 -2.55 -21.89
N GLN A 637 31.21 -3.02 -20.82
CA GLN A 637 31.45 -2.23 -19.63
C GLN A 637 32.72 -1.40 -19.83
N PHE A 638 32.59 -0.11 -19.59
CA PHE A 638 33.69 0.84 -19.62
C PHE A 638 34.60 0.62 -18.41
N ASP A 639 35.91 0.60 -18.63
CA ASP A 639 36.92 0.48 -17.57
C ASP A 639 36.84 1.69 -16.60
N PHE A 640 36.39 1.45 -15.37
CA PHE A 640 36.31 2.45 -14.30
C PHE A 640 37.61 2.61 -13.50
N SER A 641 38.72 1.94 -13.87
CA SER A 641 40.00 2.07 -13.18
C SER A 641 40.58 3.49 -13.20
N SER A 642 40.15 4.36 -14.14
CA SER A 642 40.52 5.79 -14.15
C SER A 642 39.51 6.69 -13.42
N VAL A 643 38.32 6.18 -13.10
CA VAL A 643 37.21 6.94 -12.49
C VAL A 643 37.29 6.88 -10.96
N THR A 644 37.86 5.81 -10.41
CA THR A 644 38.08 5.68 -8.96
C THR A 644 38.99 6.81 -8.42
N ASN A 645 40.07 7.16 -9.12
CA ASN A 645 40.95 8.26 -8.68
C ASN A 645 40.28 9.64 -8.72
N THR A 646 39.42 9.92 -9.70
CA THR A 646 38.70 11.21 -9.81
C THR A 646 37.48 11.28 -8.88
N PHE A 647 36.84 10.15 -8.58
CA PHE A 647 35.75 10.03 -7.60
C PHE A 647 36.25 10.26 -6.16
N TRP A 648 37.42 9.70 -5.81
CA TRP A 648 38.03 9.87 -4.49
C TRP A 648 38.60 11.29 -4.27
N GLU A 649 39.14 11.94 -5.31
CA GLU A 649 39.63 13.33 -5.21
C GLU A 649 38.47 14.34 -5.05
N LEU A 650 37.32 14.11 -5.69
CA LEU A 650 36.13 14.96 -5.55
C LEU A 650 35.36 14.76 -4.22
N ARG A 651 35.35 13.53 -3.66
CA ARG A 651 34.77 13.23 -2.33
C ARG A 651 35.55 13.89 -1.19
N SER A 652 36.87 14.00 -1.33
CA SER A 652 37.71 14.70 -0.34
C SER A 652 37.41 16.21 -0.23
N ARG A 653 36.69 16.79 -1.20
CA ARG A 653 36.36 18.23 -1.27
C ARG A 653 34.87 18.58 -1.11
N GLY A 654 33.98 17.61 -0.84
CA GLY A 654 32.61 17.88 -0.36
C GLY A 654 31.61 18.54 -1.35
N GLY A 655 31.80 18.42 -2.67
CA GLY A 655 31.03 19.16 -3.68
C GLY A 655 30.01 18.38 -4.53
N LEU A 656 29.62 17.16 -4.13
CA LEU A 656 28.88 16.22 -4.99
C LEU A 656 27.38 16.56 -5.25
N PHE A 657 26.80 17.53 -4.55
CA PHE A 657 25.36 17.81 -4.62
C PHE A 657 24.96 19.04 -5.46
N ASN A 658 25.83 19.55 -6.35
CA ASN A 658 25.50 20.69 -7.22
C ASN A 658 25.28 20.27 -8.70
N PRO A 659 24.06 20.42 -9.26
CA PRO A 659 23.72 19.97 -10.62
C PRO A 659 24.46 20.69 -11.75
N LEU A 660 25.05 21.86 -11.50
CA LEU A 660 25.87 22.59 -12.50
C LEU A 660 27.24 21.93 -12.75
N ASN A 661 27.76 21.15 -11.80
CA ASN A 661 29.02 20.43 -11.96
C ASN A 661 28.85 19.11 -12.73
N LEU A 662 27.66 18.53 -12.73
CA LEU A 662 27.29 17.35 -13.54
C LEU A 662 27.30 17.66 -15.04
N VAL A 663 26.91 18.87 -15.45
CA VAL A 663 26.94 19.27 -16.88
C VAL A 663 28.37 19.44 -17.40
N ARG A 664 29.32 19.75 -16.52
CA ARG A 664 30.76 19.82 -16.86
C ARG A 664 31.40 18.44 -17.06
N LEU A 665 30.78 17.37 -16.55
CA LEU A 665 31.18 15.97 -16.73
C LEU A 665 30.94 15.47 -18.17
N VAL A 666 29.98 16.06 -18.89
CA VAL A 666 29.54 15.60 -20.23
C VAL A 666 30.26 16.33 -21.38
N GLY A 667 30.90 17.48 -21.11
CA GLY A 667 31.40 18.40 -22.13
C GLY A 667 32.90 18.37 -22.45
N GLY A 668 33.69 17.38 -22.00
CA GLY A 668 35.16 17.45 -22.11
C GLY A 668 35.88 16.11 -22.21
N SER A 669 35.94 15.56 -23.42
CA SER A 669 37.02 14.72 -24.01
C SER A 669 37.86 13.82 -23.07
N LEU A 670 37.36 12.63 -22.73
CA LEU A 670 38.18 11.45 -22.41
C LEU A 670 37.40 10.17 -22.81
N ILE A 671 37.75 9.59 -23.95
CA ILE A 671 37.15 8.35 -24.49
C ILE A 671 37.80 7.14 -23.78
N PRO A 672 37.05 6.23 -23.13
CA PRO A 672 37.62 5.04 -22.50
C PRO A 672 38.07 4.01 -23.54
N LYS A 673 39.14 3.26 -23.23
CA LYS A 673 39.62 2.15 -24.09
C LYS A 673 38.76 0.91 -23.89
N VAL A 674 38.30 0.34 -25.00
CA VAL A 674 37.50 -0.88 -25.03
C VAL A 674 38.44 -2.10 -24.98
N VAL A 675 38.47 -2.83 -23.86
CA VAL A 675 38.99 -4.20 -23.85
C VAL A 675 37.85 -5.11 -24.25
N THR A 676 37.81 -5.41 -25.54
CA THR A 676 36.87 -6.39 -26.09
C THR A 676 37.34 -7.78 -25.66
N ASN A 677 36.40 -8.61 -25.22
CA ASN A 677 36.52 -10.05 -24.95
C ASN A 677 36.73 -10.46 -23.47
N MET A 678 35.73 -10.21 -22.61
CA MET A 678 35.55 -10.97 -21.36
C MET A 678 34.97 -12.35 -21.70
N LEU A 679 35.85 -13.31 -21.97
CA LEU A 679 35.48 -14.73 -22.02
C LEU A 679 35.24 -15.22 -20.58
N ASP A 680 34.29 -16.12 -20.37
CA ASP A 680 34.07 -16.81 -19.09
C ASP A 680 35.42 -17.32 -18.52
N ALA A 681 35.64 -17.12 -17.22
CA ALA A 681 36.84 -17.56 -16.52
C ALA A 681 37.09 -19.08 -16.71
N LYS A 682 36.02 -19.89 -16.75
CA LYS A 682 36.10 -21.32 -17.07
C LYS A 682 36.45 -21.55 -18.54
N ALA A 683 35.85 -20.80 -19.47
CA ALA A 683 36.13 -20.92 -20.90
C ALA A 683 37.57 -20.49 -21.26
N GLU A 684 38.08 -19.41 -20.65
CA GLU A 684 39.47 -18.99 -20.80
C GLU A 684 40.41 -20.07 -20.26
N LEU A 685 40.17 -20.56 -19.05
CA LEU A 685 40.97 -21.60 -18.44
C LEU A 685 41.00 -22.88 -19.28
N ASP A 686 39.84 -23.31 -19.79
CA ASP A 686 39.72 -24.48 -20.65
C ASP A 686 40.39 -24.29 -22.01
N GLY A 687 40.29 -23.09 -22.59
CA GLY A 687 41.00 -22.72 -23.81
C GLY A 687 42.51 -22.81 -23.61
N ARG A 688 43.03 -22.21 -22.53
CA ARG A 688 44.46 -22.24 -22.19
C ARG A 688 44.94 -23.65 -21.89
N LEU A 689 44.19 -24.42 -21.13
CA LEU A 689 44.52 -25.81 -20.82
C LEU A 689 44.60 -26.66 -22.09
N ARG A 690 43.65 -26.49 -23.02
CA ARG A 690 43.67 -27.19 -24.32
C ARG A 690 44.90 -26.83 -25.14
N THR A 691 45.27 -25.55 -25.21
CA THR A 691 46.50 -25.12 -25.91
C THR A 691 47.74 -25.78 -25.30
N VAL A 692 47.90 -25.75 -23.97
CA VAL A 692 49.07 -26.34 -23.30
C VAL A 692 49.13 -27.86 -23.47
N ILE A 693 47.98 -28.55 -23.45
CA ILE A 693 47.90 -29.99 -23.72
C ILE A 693 48.30 -30.29 -25.17
N ASN A 694 47.81 -29.52 -26.14
CA ASN A 694 48.19 -29.70 -27.55
C ASN A 694 49.68 -29.43 -27.76
N ASP A 695 50.23 -28.34 -27.21
CA ASP A 695 51.66 -28.02 -27.29
C ASP A 695 52.53 -29.12 -26.65
N PHE A 696 52.06 -29.73 -25.55
CA PHE A 696 52.71 -30.87 -24.92
C PHE A 696 52.68 -32.10 -25.83
N VAL A 697 51.51 -32.45 -26.36
CA VAL A 697 51.32 -33.58 -27.27
C VAL A 697 52.17 -33.42 -28.53
N ASP A 698 52.12 -32.25 -29.16
CA ASP A 698 52.90 -31.93 -30.36
C ASP A 698 54.40 -31.99 -30.07
N SER A 699 54.87 -31.47 -28.93
CA SER A 699 56.31 -31.51 -28.58
C SER A 699 56.87 -32.94 -28.41
N PHE A 700 56.06 -33.87 -27.89
CA PHE A 700 56.43 -35.28 -27.77
C PHE A 700 56.26 -36.01 -29.10
N ALA A 701 55.19 -35.75 -29.83
CA ALA A 701 54.95 -36.35 -31.14
C ALA A 701 56.04 -35.95 -32.14
N GLU A 702 56.43 -34.67 -32.20
CA GLU A 702 57.56 -34.18 -33.00
C GLU A 702 58.89 -34.79 -32.55
N ARG A 703 59.13 -34.95 -31.24
CA ARG A 703 60.35 -35.59 -30.75
C ARG A 703 60.44 -37.05 -31.18
N MET A 704 59.34 -37.80 -31.06
CA MET A 704 59.25 -39.21 -31.42
C MET A 704 59.29 -39.45 -32.93
N THR A 705 58.75 -38.51 -33.73
CA THR A 705 58.65 -38.60 -35.19
C THR A 705 59.69 -37.77 -35.95
N LYS A 706 60.59 -37.07 -35.24
CA LYS A 706 61.69 -36.27 -35.81
C LYS A 706 62.44 -36.95 -36.97
N PRO A 707 62.73 -38.26 -36.94
CA PRO A 707 63.40 -38.93 -38.06
C PRO A 707 62.60 -38.94 -39.38
N LEU A 708 61.26 -38.77 -39.32
CA LEU A 708 60.37 -38.71 -40.49
C LEU A 708 60.34 -37.33 -41.16
N GLN A 709 60.65 -36.27 -40.41
CA GLN A 709 60.63 -34.88 -40.91
C GLN A 709 61.86 -34.53 -41.76
N SER A 710 62.96 -35.25 -41.55
CA SER A 710 64.14 -35.20 -42.42
C SER A 710 63.79 -35.89 -43.74
N ARG A 711 64.07 -35.26 -44.89
CA ARG A 711 63.99 -35.91 -46.22
C ARG A 711 65.08 -36.98 -46.35
N VAL A 712 64.99 -38.04 -45.56
CA VAL A 712 65.89 -39.18 -45.61
C VAL A 712 65.55 -39.97 -46.87
N LYS A 713 66.54 -40.20 -47.74
CA LYS A 713 66.37 -40.99 -48.97
C LYS A 713 65.98 -42.45 -48.68
N ASP A 714 66.21 -42.92 -47.45
CA ASP A 714 65.93 -44.26 -46.97
C ASP A 714 64.78 -44.28 -45.96
N ALA A 715 63.55 -44.49 -46.44
CA ALA A 715 62.34 -44.63 -45.62
C ALA A 715 62.44 -45.76 -44.57
N ARG A 716 63.24 -46.79 -44.85
CA ARG A 716 63.49 -47.92 -43.92
C ARG A 716 64.31 -47.49 -42.71
N ALA A 717 65.34 -46.67 -42.92
CA ALA A 717 66.17 -46.17 -41.83
C ALA A 717 65.38 -45.22 -40.92
N ALA A 718 64.56 -44.34 -41.53
CA ALA A 718 63.71 -43.42 -40.80
C ALA A 718 62.67 -44.14 -39.92
N THR A 719 61.99 -45.16 -40.43
CA THR A 719 61.01 -45.95 -39.66
C THR A 719 61.64 -46.75 -38.52
N LEU A 720 62.83 -47.33 -38.72
CA LEU A 720 63.58 -47.99 -37.65
C LEU A 720 64.03 -47.00 -36.55
N GLU A 721 64.42 -45.79 -36.92
CA GLU A 721 64.85 -44.76 -35.98
C GLU A 721 63.67 -44.18 -35.18
N VAL A 722 62.49 -44.07 -35.79
CA VAL A 722 61.23 -43.76 -35.10
C VAL A 722 60.91 -44.84 -34.08
N ARG A 723 60.96 -46.13 -34.44
CA ARG A 723 60.66 -47.21 -33.50
C ARG A 723 61.56 -47.18 -32.25
N LYS A 724 62.86 -46.98 -32.47
CA LYS A 724 63.84 -46.81 -31.37
C LYS A 724 63.57 -45.57 -30.52
N SER A 725 63.10 -44.48 -31.13
CA SER A 725 62.75 -43.24 -30.42
C SER A 725 61.50 -43.45 -29.55
N LEU A 726 60.47 -44.14 -30.07
CA LEU A 726 59.26 -44.50 -29.31
C LEU A 726 59.59 -45.40 -28.11
N GLU A 727 60.38 -46.46 -28.30
CA GLU A 727 60.76 -47.38 -27.20
C GLU A 727 61.51 -46.67 -26.06
N LYS A 728 62.20 -45.57 -26.36
CA LYS A 728 62.94 -44.77 -25.36
C LYS A 728 62.09 -43.67 -24.73
N ASP A 729 61.33 -42.93 -25.54
CA ASP A 729 60.64 -41.73 -25.11
C ASP A 729 59.29 -42.04 -24.42
N VAL A 730 58.67 -43.20 -24.70
CA VAL A 730 57.42 -43.63 -24.04
C VAL A 730 57.62 -43.94 -22.54
N PRO A 731 58.63 -44.73 -22.12
CA PRO A 731 58.92 -44.91 -20.70
C PRO A 731 59.29 -43.60 -19.99
N PHE A 732 59.98 -42.70 -20.70
CA PHE A 732 60.32 -41.36 -20.18
C PHE A 732 59.07 -40.49 -19.97
N LEU A 733 58.17 -40.47 -20.94
CA LEU A 733 56.87 -39.78 -20.87
C LEU A 733 56.05 -40.28 -19.67
N ARG A 734 55.89 -41.60 -19.54
CA ARG A 734 55.14 -42.21 -18.42
C ARG A 734 55.74 -41.87 -17.06
N LYS A 735 57.07 -41.94 -16.93
CA LYS A 735 57.77 -41.55 -15.69
C LYS A 735 57.52 -40.07 -15.33
N LYS A 736 57.58 -39.19 -16.33
CA LYS A 736 57.37 -37.75 -16.11
C LYS A 736 55.92 -37.40 -15.78
N LEU A 737 54.95 -38.07 -16.38
CA LEU A 737 53.54 -37.93 -16.03
C LEU A 737 53.26 -38.40 -14.59
N GLU A 738 53.93 -39.47 -14.13
CA GLU A 738 53.82 -39.96 -12.74
C GLU A 738 54.37 -38.97 -11.70
N GLU A 739 55.40 -38.18 -12.05
CA GLU A 739 56.01 -37.17 -11.16
C GLU A 739 55.11 -35.94 -10.92
N TYR A 740 54.16 -35.65 -11.83
CA TYR A 740 53.37 -34.41 -11.82
C TYR A 740 51.87 -34.60 -11.66
N ILE A 741 51.29 -35.65 -12.24
CA ILE A 741 49.84 -35.88 -12.29
C ILE A 741 49.47 -37.07 -11.40
N THR A 742 48.66 -36.80 -10.37
CA THR A 742 48.16 -37.84 -9.45
C THR A 742 47.03 -38.66 -10.07
N ASP A 743 46.15 -38.01 -10.84
CA ASP A 743 45.00 -38.68 -11.45
C ASP A 743 45.40 -39.65 -12.57
N ARG A 744 45.06 -40.92 -12.37
CA ARG A 744 45.36 -42.02 -13.29
C ARG A 744 44.65 -41.87 -14.63
N ARG A 745 43.42 -41.36 -14.64
CA ARG A 745 42.65 -41.19 -15.89
C ARG A 745 43.26 -40.11 -16.78
N THR A 746 43.62 -38.97 -16.19
CA THR A 746 44.29 -37.88 -16.91
C THR A 746 45.64 -38.33 -17.50
N LYS A 747 46.43 -39.14 -16.77
CA LYS A 747 47.68 -39.73 -17.28
C LYS A 747 47.45 -40.57 -18.53
N GLU A 748 46.54 -41.54 -18.48
CA GLU A 748 46.27 -42.42 -19.63
C GLU A 748 45.69 -41.64 -20.82
N THR A 749 44.89 -40.61 -20.57
CA THR A 749 44.32 -39.77 -21.64
C THR A 749 45.42 -38.96 -22.35
N LEU A 750 46.39 -38.41 -21.62
CA LEU A 750 47.53 -37.70 -22.22
C LEU A 750 48.44 -38.64 -23.01
N VAL A 751 48.68 -39.86 -22.50
CA VAL A 751 49.47 -40.88 -23.22
C VAL A 751 48.75 -41.32 -24.50
N ALA A 752 47.44 -41.52 -24.44
CA ALA A 752 46.60 -41.83 -25.60
C ALA A 752 46.67 -40.71 -26.66
N ALA A 753 46.54 -39.44 -26.23
CA ALA A 753 46.63 -38.31 -27.15
C ALA A 753 47.98 -38.20 -27.86
N VAL A 754 49.09 -38.49 -27.16
CA VAL A 754 50.42 -38.57 -27.79
C VAL A 754 50.50 -39.73 -28.78
N MET A 755 49.98 -40.91 -28.43
CA MET A 755 49.95 -42.07 -29.32
C MET A 755 49.17 -41.76 -30.60
N ASP A 756 47.94 -41.24 -30.48
CA ASP A 756 47.09 -40.91 -31.61
C ASP A 756 47.77 -39.89 -32.53
N LYS A 757 48.43 -38.88 -31.95
CA LYS A 757 49.16 -37.87 -32.73
C LYS A 757 50.37 -38.46 -33.47
N VAL A 758 51.11 -39.37 -32.84
CA VAL A 758 52.24 -40.06 -33.47
C VAL A 758 51.77 -40.97 -34.61
N VAL A 759 50.64 -41.65 -34.44
CA VAL A 759 50.02 -42.47 -35.50
C VAL A 759 49.55 -41.60 -36.66
N GLU A 760 48.90 -40.46 -36.39
CA GLU A 760 48.48 -39.48 -37.40
C GLU A 760 49.68 -38.98 -38.23
N ILE A 761 50.77 -38.56 -37.57
CA ILE A 761 51.98 -38.09 -38.27
C ILE A 761 52.62 -39.21 -39.11
N TYR A 762 52.60 -40.45 -38.63
CA TYR A 762 53.11 -41.59 -39.38
C TYR A 762 52.23 -41.92 -40.59
N GLU A 763 50.90 -41.82 -40.45
CA GLU A 763 49.92 -42.00 -41.51
C GLU A 763 50.11 -40.99 -42.63
N ASP A 764 50.21 -39.70 -42.28
CA ASP A 764 50.45 -38.63 -43.25
C ASP A 764 51.77 -38.82 -44.00
N TRP A 765 52.84 -39.13 -43.27
CA TRP A 765 54.14 -39.44 -43.88
C TRP A 765 54.08 -40.66 -44.79
N TYR A 766 53.40 -41.73 -44.37
CA TYR A 766 53.28 -42.97 -45.14
C TYR A 766 52.50 -42.73 -46.44
N ASP A 767 51.44 -41.92 -46.39
CA ASP A 767 50.67 -41.53 -47.56
C ASP A 767 51.46 -40.66 -48.53
N GLU A 768 52.26 -39.69 -48.04
CA GLU A 768 53.18 -38.91 -48.87
C GLU A 768 54.27 -39.76 -49.52
N TRP A 769 54.88 -40.67 -48.76
CA TRP A 769 55.86 -41.61 -49.26
C TRP A 769 55.27 -42.56 -50.31
N ASN A 770 54.06 -43.07 -50.07
CA ASN A 770 53.37 -43.97 -50.98
C ASN A 770 52.94 -43.27 -52.28
N LYS A 771 52.54 -41.98 -52.22
CA LYS A 771 52.27 -41.14 -53.39
C LYS A 771 53.53 -40.85 -54.22
N GLY A 772 54.70 -40.73 -53.58
CA GLY A 772 56.00 -40.51 -54.23
C GLY A 772 56.66 -41.78 -54.80
N SER A 773 56.27 -42.96 -54.34
CA SER A 773 56.82 -44.26 -54.73
C SER A 773 56.03 -44.88 -55.90
N VAL A 774 56.04 -44.22 -57.07
CA VAL A 774 55.42 -44.77 -58.28
C VAL A 774 56.31 -45.89 -58.84
N GLY A 775 56.11 -47.13 -58.38
CA GLY A 775 56.72 -48.30 -59.02
C GLY A 775 56.99 -49.56 -58.18
N ALA A 776 56.76 -49.57 -56.86
CA ALA A 776 56.95 -50.77 -56.05
C ALA A 776 55.61 -51.34 -55.58
N GLY A 777 55.17 -52.41 -56.25
CA GLY A 777 53.95 -53.11 -55.91
C GLY A 777 53.97 -53.71 -54.49
N ASN A 778 52.82 -53.55 -53.83
CA ASN A 778 52.33 -54.35 -52.70
C ASN A 778 53.11 -54.24 -51.36
N ALA A 779 53.01 -53.09 -50.70
CA ALA A 779 53.26 -53.00 -49.26
C ALA A 779 52.06 -53.62 -48.50
N GLY A 780 52.35 -54.61 -47.65
CA GLY A 780 51.37 -55.51 -47.04
C GLY A 780 50.24 -54.79 -46.29
N ARG A 781 49.01 -54.99 -46.75
CA ARG A 781 47.79 -54.40 -46.17
C ARG A 781 47.26 -55.08 -44.91
N LYS A 782 47.89 -56.16 -44.42
CA LYS A 782 47.54 -56.81 -43.14
C LYS A 782 48.56 -57.89 -42.79
N GLY A 783 49.24 -57.73 -41.66
CA GLY A 783 50.16 -58.72 -41.11
C GLY A 783 51.45 -58.12 -40.56
N LYS A 784 51.97 -58.72 -39.48
CA LYS A 784 53.28 -58.45 -38.86
C LYS A 784 54.38 -58.50 -39.94
N GLY A 785 54.72 -57.35 -40.52
CA GLY A 785 55.84 -57.22 -41.46
C GLY A 785 57.16 -57.51 -40.74
N ARG A 786 58.17 -57.99 -41.47
CA ARG A 786 59.52 -58.20 -40.90
C ARG A 786 60.04 -56.90 -40.27
N GLU A 787 60.90 -57.02 -39.26
CA GLU A 787 61.46 -55.88 -38.50
C GLU A 787 62.12 -54.83 -39.43
N ASP A 788 62.58 -55.25 -40.61
CA ASP A 788 63.25 -54.42 -41.62
C ASP A 788 62.34 -53.76 -42.68
N GLU A 789 61.02 -53.96 -42.60
CA GLU A 789 60.04 -53.42 -43.56
C GLU A 789 59.31 -52.18 -43.04
N VAL A 790 58.96 -51.27 -43.97
CA VAL A 790 58.08 -50.13 -43.70
C VAL A 790 56.68 -50.68 -43.45
N TRP A 791 56.16 -50.49 -42.24
CA TRP A 791 54.85 -51.01 -41.86
C TRP A 791 53.74 -50.11 -42.38
N GLY A 792 52.65 -50.72 -42.87
CA GLY A 792 51.43 -49.97 -43.15
C GLY A 792 50.84 -49.35 -41.87
N PRO A 793 50.06 -48.25 -41.99
CA PRO A 793 49.44 -47.56 -40.87
C PRO A 793 48.80 -48.46 -39.81
N GLY A 794 48.00 -49.46 -40.23
CA GLY A 794 47.34 -50.37 -39.30
C GLY A 794 48.30 -51.26 -38.50
N ALA A 795 49.41 -51.72 -39.09
CA ALA A 795 50.41 -52.51 -38.39
C ALA A 795 51.29 -51.66 -37.46
N PHE A 796 51.56 -50.41 -37.85
CA PHE A 796 52.24 -49.44 -37.00
C PHE A 796 51.37 -49.01 -35.80
N GLY A 797 50.08 -48.75 -36.03
CA GLY A 797 49.11 -48.45 -34.99
C GLY A 797 48.98 -49.56 -33.94
N GLU A 798 48.78 -50.81 -34.37
CA GLU A 798 48.69 -51.97 -33.45
C GLU A 798 49.97 -52.16 -32.61
N TRP A 799 51.15 -51.95 -33.21
CA TRP A 799 52.42 -51.98 -32.48
C TRP A 799 52.57 -50.79 -31.53
N ALA A 800 52.22 -49.58 -31.96
CA ALA A 800 52.25 -48.38 -31.12
C ALA A 800 51.34 -48.53 -29.91
N THR A 801 50.13 -49.09 -30.05
CA THR A 801 49.25 -49.41 -28.92
C THR A 801 49.94 -50.34 -27.90
N GLY A 802 50.70 -51.33 -28.38
CA GLY A 802 51.47 -52.24 -27.52
C GLY A 802 52.66 -51.59 -26.82
N VAL A 803 53.30 -50.60 -27.44
CA VAL A 803 54.46 -49.87 -26.86
C VAL A 803 54.01 -48.80 -25.87
N PHE A 804 52.97 -48.04 -26.22
CA PHE A 804 52.39 -47.03 -25.34
C PHE A 804 51.58 -47.65 -24.19
N ASP A 805 51.14 -48.92 -24.30
CA ASP A 805 50.35 -49.66 -23.31
C ASP A 805 49.06 -48.94 -22.89
N VAL A 806 48.39 -48.31 -23.87
CA VAL A 806 47.15 -47.55 -23.64
C VAL A 806 45.99 -48.53 -23.53
N GLY A 807 45.26 -48.52 -22.41
CA GLY A 807 43.96 -49.21 -22.29
C GLY A 807 43.96 -50.64 -21.74
N ARG A 808 45.11 -51.24 -21.38
CA ARG A 808 45.13 -52.59 -20.77
C ARG A 808 44.68 -52.68 -19.32
N LEU A 809 44.45 -51.54 -18.66
CA LEU A 809 44.14 -51.47 -17.23
C LEU A 809 42.74 -50.92 -16.89
N SER A 810 41.91 -50.62 -17.89
CA SER A 810 40.54 -50.11 -17.66
C SER A 810 39.51 -51.21 -17.39
N PHE A 811 39.86 -52.49 -17.54
CA PHE A 811 38.93 -53.62 -17.43
C PHE A 811 39.02 -54.41 -16.11
N LEU A 812 39.85 -53.96 -15.15
CA LEU A 812 40.03 -54.70 -13.88
C LEU A 812 39.39 -54.02 -12.66
N ASP A 813 38.92 -52.77 -12.76
CA ASP A 813 38.35 -52.05 -11.60
C ASP A 813 36.81 -52.12 -11.50
N ASP A 814 36.11 -52.75 -12.47
CA ASP A 814 34.64 -52.85 -12.48
C ASP A 814 34.09 -54.22 -12.02
N GLU A 815 34.93 -55.23 -11.71
CA GLU A 815 34.45 -56.57 -11.31
C GLU A 815 34.55 -56.89 -9.80
N ASP A 816 35.24 -56.08 -8.98
CA ASP A 816 35.50 -56.42 -7.57
C ASP A 816 34.52 -55.79 -6.54
N ALA A 817 33.39 -55.21 -6.98
CA ALA A 817 32.43 -54.56 -6.08
C ALA A 817 31.16 -55.38 -5.73
N ASP A 818 30.88 -56.50 -6.41
CA ASP A 818 29.61 -57.25 -6.23
C ASP A 818 29.77 -58.74 -5.85
N GLY A 819 30.92 -59.11 -5.28
CA GLY A 819 31.30 -60.51 -5.05
C GLY A 819 31.25 -61.06 -3.62
N GLU A 820 30.93 -60.27 -2.59
CA GLU A 820 31.14 -60.69 -1.19
C GLU A 820 29.90 -60.49 -0.28
N SER A 821 28.79 -61.14 -0.62
CA SER A 821 27.63 -61.29 0.27
C SER A 821 26.76 -62.47 -0.12
N ARG A 822 27.31 -63.71 -0.02
CA ARG A 822 26.56 -64.97 0.15
C ARG A 822 27.50 -66.16 0.07
N ARG A 823 28.07 -66.56 1.21
CA ARG A 823 28.45 -67.96 1.54
C ARG A 823 29.07 -68.00 2.93
N ASN A 824 28.24 -68.21 3.94
CA ASN A 824 28.59 -69.02 5.11
C ASN A 824 27.36 -69.25 5.97
N SER A 825 26.58 -70.24 5.56
CA SER A 825 25.74 -71.04 6.42
C SER A 825 25.66 -72.42 5.80
N ASP A 826 25.97 -73.40 6.64
CA ASP A 826 25.72 -74.83 6.48
C ASP A 826 26.92 -75.75 6.20
N VAL A 827 27.02 -76.65 7.18
CA VAL A 827 27.55 -78.01 7.18
C VAL A 827 28.96 -78.21 7.73
N SER A 828 28.98 -78.29 9.06
CA SER A 828 29.77 -79.26 9.81
C SER A 828 29.26 -80.67 9.49
N SER A 829 30.11 -81.54 8.93
CA SER A 829 30.19 -82.98 9.26
C SER A 829 31.16 -83.70 8.32
N LEU A 830 32.11 -84.39 8.97
CA LEU A 830 33.13 -85.35 8.48
C LEU A 830 34.47 -84.76 8.00
#